data_AF-A0A1V6BSB2-F1
#
_entry.id   AF-A0A1V6BSB2-F1
#
_cell.length_a   1.000
_cell.length_b   1.000
_cell.length_c   1.000
_cell.angle_alpha   90.00
_cell.angle_beta   90.00
_cell.angle_gamma   90.00
#
_symmetry.space_group_name_H-M   'P 1'
#
loop_
_entity.id
_entity.type
_entity.pdbx_description
1 polymer ?
#
loop_
_entity_poly.entity_id
_entity_poly.type
_entity_poly.pdbx_seq_one_letter_code
_entity_poly.pdbx_strand_id
1 'polypeptide(L)'
;MKRVCFAVAVLFLLSTINCVTGADKDVKKSVKSAKVELPEWLSGETPRSPDFIYAVGSAEKSGLAMARESAVLAARAELSKTIEVKVDSFVKDYVENSKSKNRSSMIEFTQSFSKQISQSVIIGSFIKDSWLEETRSAVKYYCLLAIKSKDLEKSIAETKDKLGKNYPEIEKELDGLVKNVKEKLKIEEEKIREETEAKHSGNVSAEKQEPEVSTGKEPAWIKKYPTDKKYYVGIGNGSTLQGGQDQAINSLVSQIKLKIKSELNDYFKEVNGVTEEEASQSIKITVRESIEDVEIVDVWYKEGRGYWVYCRLNIEEYKRKQLEKMENAKLNALDFLSKCDAESDPALAFKFAFMGYYNLAKYVTNALKADYNGKKVIVVNELIGRMQKILSQTVVSSKQDGYEIDRISAEPVKSYFEFKTNNKPLANMPVQFKTNGIKADMSVSSTTDGMGKVFCVVNGVVDKVKSFSLYAQPDFTEFLSGTLEYEDEQDFYLNKITQLGLPVKEVTISVKKPVFGFELVLLDDMKKDTRNISKFDAFASNIKATLSDSLDADFTDGKAKFSFKMICSGTTTTSDYSGQVFTRLTVTFKILDNSTSREIYSKASPEVKGGSVTDIKSVQKAIDKYLEEYNEQMIEELLNSGIN
;
A
#
# COMPACT_ATOMS: atom_id res chain seq x y z
N MET A 1 37.86 7.89 -64.31
CA MET A 1 38.72 8.29 -63.17
C MET A 1 38.01 7.94 -61.87
N LYS A 2 38.65 7.10 -61.04
CA LYS A 2 38.52 6.84 -59.58
C LYS A 2 37.13 6.93 -58.91
N ARG A 3 36.66 6.03 -58.03
CA ARG A 3 37.09 4.75 -57.42
C ARG A 3 35.86 4.28 -56.60
N VAL A 4 35.37 3.04 -56.76
CA VAL A 4 35.53 1.88 -55.83
C VAL A 4 34.25 1.53 -55.03
N CYS A 5 33.74 0.32 -55.35
CA CYS A 5 33.17 -0.80 -54.56
C CYS A 5 32.12 -0.53 -53.44
N PHE A 6 31.11 -1.39 -53.21
CA PHE A 6 31.18 -2.85 -53.05
C PHE A 6 29.84 -3.57 -53.34
N ALA A 7 29.96 -4.83 -53.73
CA ALA A 7 28.97 -5.67 -54.37
C ALA A 7 27.91 -6.31 -53.45
N VAL A 8 26.74 -6.52 -54.04
CA VAL A 8 25.57 -7.27 -53.57
C VAL A 8 25.73 -8.76 -53.90
N ALA A 9 25.11 -9.56 -53.03
CA ALA A 9 24.99 -11.01 -53.01
C ALA A 9 24.53 -11.69 -54.33
N VAL A 10 24.71 -13.02 -54.40
CA VAL A 10 23.63 -14.03 -54.60
C VAL A 10 24.04 -15.30 -55.42
N LEU A 11 23.72 -16.47 -54.82
CA LEU A 11 23.29 -17.79 -55.35
C LEU A 11 24.27 -18.86 -55.94
N PHE A 12 24.20 -20.06 -55.30
CA PHE A 12 24.06 -21.46 -55.81
C PHE A 12 25.23 -22.21 -56.50
N LEU A 13 25.60 -23.40 -55.99
CA LEU A 13 25.12 -24.74 -56.46
C LEU A 13 25.89 -25.95 -55.85
N LEU A 14 25.10 -27.00 -55.56
CA LEU A 14 25.32 -28.44 -55.30
C LEU A 14 26.66 -29.16 -55.59
N SER A 15 27.01 -30.15 -54.72
CA SER A 15 27.14 -31.62 -55.00
C SER A 15 27.99 -32.34 -53.90
N THR A 16 27.39 -33.22 -53.07
CA THR A 16 27.40 -34.72 -53.01
C THR A 16 28.70 -35.45 -52.60
N ILE A 17 28.59 -36.40 -51.65
CA ILE A 17 29.08 -37.83 -51.61
C ILE A 17 28.78 -38.37 -50.18
N ASN A 18 27.76 -39.22 -49.99
CA ASN A 18 27.73 -40.71 -49.85
C ASN A 18 28.04 -41.23 -48.42
N CYS A 19 27.10 -41.77 -47.64
CA CYS A 19 26.40 -43.08 -47.70
C CYS A 19 27.18 -44.22 -47.01
N VAL A 20 26.70 -44.66 -45.84
CA VAL A 20 26.84 -46.05 -45.33
C VAL A 20 25.50 -46.46 -44.74
N THR A 21 25.04 -47.61 -45.21
CA THR A 21 23.76 -48.27 -44.96
C THR A 21 23.84 -49.22 -43.78
N GLY A 22 22.71 -49.39 -43.09
CA GLY A 22 22.47 -50.46 -42.13
C GLY A 22 20.98 -50.50 -41.82
N ALA A 23 20.23 -51.26 -42.62
CA ALA A 23 18.82 -51.54 -42.37
C ALA A 23 18.73 -52.88 -41.60
N ASP A 24 18.06 -52.88 -40.46
CA ASP A 24 17.39 -54.08 -39.98
C ASP A 24 16.03 -53.78 -39.33
N LYS A 25 15.18 -54.80 -39.40
CA LYS A 25 13.71 -54.79 -39.47
C LYS A 25 12.94 -54.42 -38.19
N ASP A 26 11.78 -53.80 -38.42
CA ASP A 26 10.47 -54.00 -37.76
C ASP A 26 10.40 -54.33 -36.26
N VAL A 27 10.01 -53.32 -35.46
CA VAL A 27 9.11 -53.53 -34.30
C VAL A 27 7.96 -52.54 -34.39
N LYS A 28 6.81 -53.02 -34.88
CA LYS A 28 5.50 -52.38 -34.66
C LYS A 28 5.21 -52.38 -33.15
N LYS A 29 5.51 -51.28 -32.46
CA LYS A 29 4.82 -50.93 -31.21
C LYS A 29 3.62 -50.06 -31.57
N SER A 30 2.45 -50.68 -31.52
CA SER A 30 1.17 -49.98 -31.46
C SER A 30 1.20 -48.98 -30.31
N VAL A 31 1.27 -47.70 -30.62
CA VAL A 31 0.95 -46.64 -29.66
C VAL A 31 -0.55 -46.74 -29.42
N LYS A 32 -0.94 -47.35 -28.30
CA LYS A 32 -2.27 -47.14 -27.74
C LYS A 32 -2.34 -45.65 -27.41
N SER A 33 -3.20 -44.91 -28.10
CA SER A 33 -3.50 -43.52 -27.83
C SER A 33 -3.93 -43.39 -26.37
N ALA A 34 -3.06 -42.82 -25.53
CA ALA A 34 -3.49 -42.26 -24.26
C ALA A 34 -4.42 -41.09 -24.62
N LYS A 35 -5.70 -41.26 -24.32
CA LYS A 35 -6.73 -40.25 -24.53
C LYS A 35 -6.34 -39.08 -23.61
N VAL A 36 -5.77 -38.02 -24.19
CA VAL A 36 -5.43 -36.82 -23.45
C VAL A 36 -6.76 -36.18 -23.06
N GLU A 37 -7.08 -36.18 -21.76
CA GLU A 37 -8.33 -35.60 -21.26
C GLU A 37 -8.24 -34.07 -21.37
N LEU A 38 -9.09 -33.51 -22.22
CA LEU A 38 -9.20 -32.07 -22.44
C LEU A 38 -9.76 -31.41 -21.17
N PRO A 39 -9.21 -30.26 -20.72
CA PRO A 39 -9.80 -29.50 -19.63
C PRO A 39 -11.28 -29.18 -19.90
N GLU A 40 -12.11 -29.23 -18.87
CA GLU A 40 -13.55 -28.99 -19.01
C GLU A 40 -13.85 -27.59 -19.59
N TRP A 41 -13.07 -26.58 -19.23
CA TRP A 41 -13.19 -25.21 -19.77
C TRP A 41 -12.82 -25.09 -21.26
N LEU A 42 -12.17 -26.11 -21.82
CA LEU A 42 -11.79 -26.17 -23.23
C LEU A 42 -12.82 -26.93 -24.08
N SER A 43 -13.58 -27.83 -23.46
CA SER A 43 -14.58 -28.69 -24.12
C SER A 43 -16.04 -28.31 -23.83
N GLY A 44 -16.26 -27.39 -22.87
CA GLY A 44 -17.57 -26.91 -22.45
C GLY A 44 -17.66 -25.38 -22.32
N GLU A 45 -18.53 -24.92 -21.42
CA GLU A 45 -18.72 -23.49 -21.14
C GLU A 45 -17.54 -22.90 -20.34
N THR A 46 -17.32 -21.59 -20.47
CA THR A 46 -16.37 -20.88 -19.61
C THR A 46 -16.76 -21.08 -18.14
N PRO A 47 -15.77 -21.31 -17.24
CA PRO A 47 -16.05 -21.44 -15.81
C PRO A 47 -16.85 -20.25 -15.30
N ARG A 48 -17.80 -20.50 -14.40
CA ARG A 48 -18.53 -19.47 -13.66
C ARG A 48 -18.11 -19.53 -12.20
N SER A 49 -17.83 -18.39 -11.60
CA SER A 49 -17.49 -18.27 -10.19
C SER A 49 -18.12 -17.00 -9.63
N PRO A 50 -18.57 -17.00 -8.36
CA PRO A 50 -18.96 -15.77 -7.68
C PRO A 50 -17.76 -14.82 -7.51
N ASP A 51 -16.55 -15.36 -7.34
CA ASP A 51 -15.38 -14.56 -7.00
C ASP A 51 -14.58 -14.10 -8.22
N PHE A 52 -14.82 -14.69 -9.40
CA PHE A 52 -13.99 -14.46 -10.59
C PHE A 52 -14.80 -14.37 -11.89
N ILE A 53 -14.37 -13.46 -12.75
CA ILE A 53 -14.80 -13.39 -14.15
C ILE A 53 -13.71 -13.99 -15.03
N TYR A 54 -14.10 -14.92 -15.90
CA TYR A 54 -13.17 -15.66 -16.76
C TYR A 54 -13.33 -15.31 -18.23
N ALA A 55 -12.24 -15.47 -18.98
CA ALA A 55 -12.28 -15.48 -20.45
C ALA A 55 -11.24 -16.45 -21.01
N VAL A 56 -11.54 -17.00 -22.18
CA VAL A 56 -10.65 -17.93 -22.88
C VAL A 56 -10.10 -17.27 -24.13
N GLY A 57 -8.80 -17.42 -24.35
CA GLY A 57 -8.14 -17.05 -25.59
C GLY A 57 -7.35 -18.22 -26.14
N SER A 58 -7.17 -18.23 -27.46
CA SER A 58 -6.34 -19.23 -28.11
C SER A 58 -5.56 -18.63 -29.27
N ALA A 59 -4.39 -19.21 -29.56
CA ALA A 59 -3.60 -18.87 -30.72
C ALA A 59 -2.73 -20.03 -31.17
N GLU A 60 -2.52 -20.11 -32.48
CA GLU A 60 -1.66 -21.09 -33.12
C GLU A 60 -0.48 -20.37 -33.79
N LYS A 61 0.75 -20.72 -33.42
CA LYS A 61 1.98 -20.11 -33.94
C LYS A 61 3.08 -21.15 -34.12
N SER A 62 4.12 -20.80 -34.87
CA SER A 62 5.27 -21.67 -35.15
C SER A 62 6.13 -22.01 -33.92
N GLY A 63 5.96 -21.31 -32.79
CA GLY A 63 6.66 -21.59 -31.54
C GLY A 63 5.81 -21.30 -30.30
N LEU A 64 6.04 -22.07 -29.23
CA LEU A 64 5.28 -22.02 -27.99
C LEU A 64 5.20 -20.62 -27.36
N ALA A 65 6.31 -19.88 -27.33
CA ALA A 65 6.34 -18.53 -26.76
C ALA A 65 5.40 -17.56 -27.50
N MET A 66 5.45 -17.58 -28.83
CA MET A 66 4.58 -16.73 -29.67
C MET A 66 3.12 -17.16 -29.59
N ALA A 67 2.87 -18.48 -29.54
CA ALA A 67 1.53 -19.04 -29.37
C ALA A 67 0.91 -18.63 -28.04
N ARG A 68 1.68 -18.74 -26.96
CA ARG A 68 1.28 -18.33 -25.61
C ARG A 68 0.99 -16.84 -25.53
N GLU A 69 1.90 -15.99 -25.99
CA GLU A 69 1.70 -14.53 -25.97
C GLU A 69 0.45 -14.13 -26.75
N SER A 70 0.28 -14.66 -27.97
CA SER A 70 -0.88 -14.39 -28.81
C SER A 70 -2.19 -14.88 -28.17
N ALA A 71 -2.16 -16.04 -27.51
CA ALA A 71 -3.32 -16.61 -26.82
C ALA A 71 -3.70 -15.81 -25.57
N VAL A 72 -2.71 -15.33 -24.80
CA VAL A 72 -2.93 -14.44 -23.65
C VAL A 72 -3.50 -13.10 -24.10
N LEU A 73 -3.00 -12.53 -25.20
CA LEU A 73 -3.56 -11.31 -25.77
C LEU A 73 -5.01 -11.50 -26.24
N ALA A 74 -5.30 -12.63 -26.89
CA ALA A 74 -6.67 -12.99 -27.26
C ALA A 74 -7.57 -13.14 -26.04
N ALA A 75 -7.09 -13.80 -24.98
CA ALA A 75 -7.84 -13.99 -23.74
C ALA A 75 -8.09 -12.66 -23.01
N ARG A 76 -7.09 -11.76 -22.98
CA ARG A 76 -7.22 -10.41 -22.43
C ARG A 76 -8.24 -9.59 -23.21
N ALA A 77 -8.20 -9.64 -24.53
CA ALA A 77 -9.17 -8.96 -25.37
C ALA A 77 -10.60 -9.45 -25.10
N GLU A 78 -10.77 -10.77 -24.96
CA GLU A 78 -12.09 -11.35 -24.68
C GLU A 78 -12.59 -11.03 -23.26
N LEU A 79 -11.69 -11.03 -22.25
CA LEU A 79 -12.03 -10.63 -20.88
C LEU A 79 -12.46 -9.17 -20.82
N SER A 80 -11.68 -8.30 -21.45
CA SER A 80 -11.92 -6.86 -21.53
C SER A 80 -13.26 -6.58 -22.18
N LYS A 81 -13.54 -7.24 -23.32
CA LYS A 81 -14.81 -7.15 -24.04
C LYS A 81 -15.99 -7.65 -23.23
N THR A 82 -15.83 -8.78 -22.52
CA THR A 82 -16.89 -9.35 -21.67
C THR A 82 -17.27 -8.38 -20.56
N ILE A 83 -16.29 -7.75 -19.92
CA ILE A 83 -16.54 -6.78 -18.85
C ILE A 83 -17.11 -5.48 -19.41
N GLU A 84 -16.59 -4.99 -20.54
CA GLU A 84 -17.11 -3.80 -21.22
C GLU A 84 -18.60 -3.96 -21.56
N VAL A 85 -18.98 -5.06 -22.22
CA VAL A 85 -20.39 -5.35 -22.54
C VAL A 85 -21.26 -5.44 -21.28
N LYS A 86 -20.75 -6.06 -20.22
CA LYS A 86 -21.48 -6.23 -18.96
C LYS A 86 -21.70 -4.89 -18.26
N VAL A 87 -20.63 -4.09 -18.11
CA VAL A 87 -20.68 -2.75 -17.51
C VAL A 87 -21.56 -1.83 -18.35
N ASP A 88 -21.45 -1.84 -19.68
CA ASP A 88 -22.32 -1.08 -20.57
C ASP A 88 -23.79 -1.41 -20.36
N SER A 89 -24.13 -2.70 -20.21
CA SER A 89 -25.51 -3.11 -19.97
C SER A 89 -26.06 -2.59 -18.63
N PHE A 90 -25.24 -2.59 -17.58
CA PHE A 90 -25.62 -2.12 -16.26
C PHE A 90 -25.81 -0.60 -16.25
N VAL A 91 -24.88 0.11 -16.89
CA VAL A 91 -24.94 1.56 -16.97
C VAL A 91 -26.11 2.02 -17.84
N LYS A 92 -26.36 1.35 -18.97
CA LYS A 92 -27.50 1.65 -19.85
C LYS A 92 -28.83 1.51 -19.12
N ASP A 93 -29.01 0.42 -18.37
CA ASP A 93 -30.22 0.20 -17.57
C ASP A 93 -30.40 1.30 -16.51
N TYR A 94 -29.32 1.73 -15.85
CA TYR A 94 -29.37 2.85 -14.90
C TYR A 94 -29.76 4.18 -15.58
N VAL A 95 -29.19 4.49 -16.74
CA VAL A 95 -29.51 5.71 -17.50
C VAL A 95 -30.96 5.69 -18.03
N GLU A 96 -31.50 4.52 -18.39
CA GLU A 96 -32.89 4.39 -18.84
C GLU A 96 -33.88 4.51 -17.69
N ASN A 97 -33.55 4.00 -16.50
CA ASN A 97 -34.42 4.04 -15.33
C ASN A 97 -34.26 5.31 -14.47
N SER A 98 -33.19 6.08 -14.67
CA SER A 98 -32.99 7.35 -13.97
C SER A 98 -33.80 8.49 -14.61
N LYS A 99 -34.47 9.29 -13.78
CA LYS A 99 -35.10 10.56 -14.20
C LYS A 99 -34.06 11.69 -14.31
N SER A 100 -32.90 11.40 -14.92
CA SER A 100 -31.81 12.37 -15.04
C SER A 100 -32.15 13.49 -16.03
N LYS A 101 -31.84 14.74 -15.65
CA LYS A 101 -31.96 15.91 -16.53
C LYS A 101 -30.75 16.04 -17.48
N ASN A 102 -29.65 15.34 -17.21
CA ASN A 102 -28.35 15.47 -17.89
C ASN A 102 -28.00 14.21 -18.70
N ARG A 103 -28.96 13.71 -19.50
CA ARG A 103 -28.87 12.42 -20.21
C ARG A 103 -27.69 12.34 -21.19
N SER A 104 -27.33 13.44 -21.87
CA SER A 104 -26.20 13.44 -22.82
C SER A 104 -24.85 13.30 -22.12
N SER A 105 -24.59 14.06 -21.05
CA SER A 105 -23.37 13.93 -20.24
C SER A 105 -23.24 12.53 -19.62
N MET A 106 -24.37 11.94 -19.19
CA MET A 106 -24.39 10.56 -18.68
C MET A 106 -23.96 9.54 -19.76
N ILE A 107 -24.39 9.71 -21.01
CA ILE A 107 -24.03 8.80 -22.10
C ILE A 107 -22.53 8.90 -22.44
N GLU A 108 -21.98 10.11 -22.54
CA GLU A 108 -20.55 10.31 -22.83
C GLU A 108 -19.65 9.81 -21.70
N PHE A 109 -20.03 10.08 -20.46
CA PHE A 109 -19.36 9.53 -19.27
C PHE A 109 -19.35 8.00 -19.32
N THR A 110 -20.50 7.38 -19.63
CA THR A 110 -20.66 5.93 -19.69
C THR A 110 -19.70 5.28 -20.68
N GLN A 111 -19.60 5.82 -21.90
CA GLN A 111 -18.70 5.28 -22.93
C GLN A 111 -17.23 5.36 -22.49
N SER A 112 -16.84 6.45 -21.86
CA SER A 112 -15.48 6.63 -21.34
C SER A 112 -15.22 5.74 -20.13
N PHE A 113 -16.21 5.58 -19.26
CA PHE A 113 -16.17 4.77 -18.06
C PHE A 113 -15.97 3.28 -18.39
N SER A 114 -16.83 2.68 -19.22
CA SER A 114 -16.72 1.27 -19.61
C SER A 114 -15.38 0.95 -20.27
N LYS A 115 -14.89 1.84 -21.14
CA LYS A 115 -13.58 1.71 -21.79
C LYS A 115 -12.43 1.76 -20.78
N GLN A 116 -12.50 2.65 -19.80
CA GLN A 116 -11.46 2.79 -18.77
C GLN A 116 -11.45 1.60 -17.79
N ILE A 117 -12.63 1.05 -17.47
CA ILE A 117 -12.74 -0.19 -16.69
C ILE A 117 -12.11 -1.35 -17.45
N SER A 118 -12.46 -1.51 -18.73
CA SER A 118 -11.90 -2.52 -19.63
C SER A 118 -10.37 -2.47 -19.67
N GLN A 119 -9.78 -1.27 -19.70
CA GLN A 119 -8.31 -1.11 -19.63
C GLN A 119 -7.72 -1.44 -18.25
N SER A 120 -8.41 -1.10 -17.16
CA SER A 120 -7.93 -1.38 -15.79
C SER A 120 -7.96 -2.88 -15.48
N VAL A 121 -8.94 -3.61 -16.04
CA VAL A 121 -9.05 -5.07 -15.98
C VAL A 121 -7.83 -5.76 -16.56
N ILE A 122 -7.26 -5.23 -17.66
CA ILE A 122 -6.04 -5.80 -18.28
C ILE A 122 -4.90 -5.88 -17.26
N ILE A 123 -4.83 -4.90 -16.36
CA ILE A 123 -3.77 -4.78 -15.34
C ILE A 123 -4.01 -5.75 -14.17
N GLY A 124 -5.28 -5.96 -13.78
CA GLY A 124 -5.66 -6.86 -12.67
C GLY A 124 -5.89 -8.32 -13.05
N SER A 125 -5.94 -8.65 -14.35
CA SER A 125 -6.17 -10.02 -14.83
C SER A 125 -4.94 -10.92 -14.71
N PHE A 126 -5.13 -12.19 -14.39
CA PHE A 126 -4.08 -13.20 -14.32
C PHE A 126 -4.49 -14.49 -15.04
N ILE A 127 -3.51 -15.29 -15.47
CA ILE A 127 -3.77 -16.59 -16.09
C ILE A 127 -4.18 -17.57 -14.99
N LYS A 128 -5.41 -18.07 -15.06
CA LYS A 128 -5.93 -19.10 -14.14
C LYS A 128 -5.50 -20.49 -14.56
N ASP A 129 -5.56 -20.79 -15.85
CA ASP A 129 -5.21 -22.10 -16.42
C ASP A 129 -4.76 -21.98 -17.89
N SER A 130 -4.15 -23.03 -18.44
CA SER A 130 -3.75 -23.09 -19.83
C SER A 130 -3.66 -24.51 -20.38
N TRP A 131 -3.79 -24.64 -21.69
CA TRP A 131 -3.68 -25.92 -22.38
C TRP A 131 -2.92 -25.75 -23.69
N LEU A 132 -2.19 -26.77 -24.12
CA LEU A 132 -1.44 -26.73 -25.37
C LEU A 132 -1.62 -28.00 -26.20
N GLU A 133 -1.61 -27.82 -27.51
CA GLU A 133 -1.64 -28.87 -28.52
C GLU A 133 -0.46 -28.67 -29.47
N GLU A 134 0.42 -29.66 -29.55
CA GLU A 134 1.60 -29.63 -30.42
C GLU A 134 1.38 -30.42 -31.70
N THR A 135 1.55 -29.76 -32.84
CA THR A 135 1.63 -30.39 -34.16
C THR A 135 3.06 -30.34 -34.69
N ARG A 136 3.38 -31.09 -35.76
CA ARG A 136 4.73 -31.13 -36.35
C ARG A 136 5.26 -29.77 -36.85
N SER A 137 4.39 -28.76 -37.02
CA SER A 137 4.74 -27.47 -37.60
C SER A 137 4.25 -26.24 -36.81
N ALA A 138 3.42 -26.43 -35.79
CA ALA A 138 2.85 -25.33 -35.00
C ALA A 138 2.44 -25.80 -33.59
N VAL A 139 2.44 -24.85 -32.66
CA VAL A 139 1.91 -25.01 -31.31
C VAL A 139 0.63 -24.19 -31.21
N LYS A 140 -0.47 -24.84 -30.83
CA LYS A 140 -1.72 -24.18 -30.47
C LYS A 140 -1.82 -24.09 -28.96
N TYR A 141 -1.96 -22.88 -28.45
CA TYR A 141 -2.04 -22.60 -27.02
C TYR A 141 -3.40 -22.01 -26.69
N TYR A 142 -4.00 -22.49 -25.61
CA TYR A 142 -5.24 -22.04 -25.02
C TYR A 142 -4.96 -21.48 -23.64
N CYS A 143 -5.60 -20.37 -23.28
CA CYS A 143 -5.37 -19.66 -22.04
C CYS A 143 -6.70 -19.27 -21.41
N LEU A 144 -6.89 -19.62 -20.14
CA LEU A 144 -7.99 -19.17 -19.31
C LEU A 144 -7.48 -18.03 -18.42
N LEU A 145 -7.98 -16.82 -18.66
CA LEU A 145 -7.74 -15.64 -17.83
C LEU A 145 -8.84 -15.47 -16.79
N ALA A 146 -8.48 -14.88 -15.65
CA ALA A 146 -9.40 -14.52 -14.58
C ALA A 146 -9.11 -13.12 -14.02
N ILE A 147 -10.16 -12.47 -13.51
CA ILE A 147 -10.06 -11.29 -12.64
C ILE A 147 -11.01 -11.46 -11.45
N LYS A 148 -10.61 -11.00 -10.26
CA LYS A 148 -11.47 -11.05 -9.07
C LYS A 148 -12.60 -10.04 -9.18
N SER A 149 -13.81 -10.42 -8.77
CA SER A 149 -14.97 -9.52 -8.75
C SER A 149 -14.72 -8.29 -7.86
N LYS A 150 -14.03 -8.46 -6.72
CA LYS A 150 -13.62 -7.36 -5.82
C LYS A 150 -12.65 -6.37 -6.45
N ASP A 151 -11.67 -6.86 -7.23
CA ASP A 151 -10.70 -5.99 -7.91
C ASP A 151 -11.37 -5.15 -9.00
N LEU A 152 -12.39 -5.74 -9.65
CA LEU A 152 -13.26 -5.02 -10.57
C LEU A 152 -14.10 -3.95 -9.84
N GLU A 153 -14.69 -4.25 -8.67
CA GLU A 153 -15.42 -3.27 -7.86
C GLU A 153 -14.55 -2.08 -7.44
N LYS A 154 -13.28 -2.34 -7.08
CA LYS A 154 -12.31 -1.30 -6.75
C LYS A 154 -11.99 -0.45 -7.97
N SER A 155 -11.73 -1.08 -9.12
CA SER A 155 -11.46 -0.41 -10.39
C SER A 155 -12.64 0.49 -10.82
N ILE A 156 -13.88 0.05 -10.56
CA ILE A 156 -15.12 0.81 -10.79
C ILE A 156 -15.17 2.08 -9.94
N ALA A 157 -14.85 1.97 -8.65
CA ALA A 157 -14.83 3.13 -7.75
C ALA A 157 -13.74 4.14 -8.15
N GLU A 158 -12.51 3.67 -8.36
CA GLU A 158 -11.38 4.54 -8.74
C GLU A 158 -11.61 5.25 -10.09
N THR A 159 -12.17 4.53 -11.06
CA THR A 159 -12.47 5.09 -12.38
C THR A 159 -13.56 6.16 -12.29
N LYS A 160 -14.54 5.98 -11.39
CA LYS A 160 -15.58 6.98 -11.14
C LYS A 160 -14.99 8.23 -10.54
N ASP A 161 -14.06 8.11 -9.58
CA ASP A 161 -13.40 9.28 -8.99
C ASP A 161 -12.44 9.99 -9.96
N LYS A 162 -11.80 9.25 -10.87
CA LYS A 162 -10.93 9.82 -11.92
C LYS A 162 -11.72 10.55 -13.01
N LEU A 163 -12.74 9.91 -13.57
CA LEU A 163 -13.52 10.46 -14.68
C LEU A 163 -14.57 11.47 -14.19
N GLY A 164 -15.14 11.28 -12.99
CA GLY A 164 -16.19 12.13 -12.44
C GLY A 164 -15.77 13.58 -12.25
N LYS A 165 -14.47 13.84 -12.06
CA LYS A 165 -13.91 15.21 -12.00
C LYS A 165 -14.14 16.02 -13.27
N ASN A 166 -14.32 15.37 -14.42
CA ASN A 166 -14.59 16.02 -15.70
C ASN A 166 -16.08 16.30 -15.93
N TYR A 167 -16.97 15.80 -15.06
CA TYR A 167 -18.42 15.88 -15.21
C TYR A 167 -19.10 16.26 -13.87
N PRO A 168 -18.82 17.47 -13.33
CA PRO A 168 -19.37 17.92 -12.05
C PRO A 168 -20.91 17.98 -12.02
N GLU A 169 -21.55 18.17 -13.18
CA GLU A 169 -23.00 18.28 -13.31
C GLU A 169 -23.77 16.97 -13.06
N ILE A 170 -23.08 15.82 -13.04
CA ILE A 170 -23.67 14.50 -12.79
C ILE A 170 -23.05 13.79 -11.58
N GLU A 171 -22.16 14.44 -10.82
CA GLU A 171 -21.40 13.82 -9.71
C GLU A 171 -22.28 13.02 -8.73
N LYS A 172 -23.42 13.59 -8.31
CA LYS A 172 -24.39 12.90 -7.45
C LYS A 172 -25.08 11.70 -8.10
N GLU A 173 -25.23 11.74 -9.42
CA GLU A 173 -25.82 10.64 -10.21
C GLU A 173 -24.80 9.51 -10.42
N LEU A 174 -23.49 9.82 -10.44
CA LEU A 174 -22.41 8.85 -10.57
C LEU A 174 -22.26 7.93 -9.34
N ASP A 175 -22.53 8.45 -8.14
CA ASP A 175 -22.59 7.63 -6.92
C ASP A 175 -23.68 6.55 -7.02
N GLY A 176 -24.85 6.94 -7.50
CA GLY A 176 -25.97 6.02 -7.72
C GLY A 176 -25.65 4.99 -8.81
N LEU A 177 -24.94 5.39 -9.86
CA LEU A 177 -24.50 4.50 -10.93
C LEU A 177 -23.53 3.42 -10.41
N VAL A 178 -22.49 3.82 -9.67
CA VAL A 178 -21.52 2.88 -9.09
C VAL A 178 -22.21 1.93 -8.12
N LYS A 179 -23.13 2.44 -7.30
CA LYS A 179 -23.92 1.61 -6.39
C LYS A 179 -24.76 0.58 -7.17
N ASN A 180 -25.43 0.99 -8.25
CA ASN A 180 -26.23 0.10 -9.08
C ASN A 180 -25.38 -1.00 -9.75
N VAL A 181 -24.22 -0.63 -10.30
CA VAL A 181 -23.28 -1.58 -10.91
C VAL A 181 -22.80 -2.61 -9.87
N LYS A 182 -22.43 -2.18 -8.66
CA LYS A 182 -22.03 -3.09 -7.57
C LYS A 182 -23.16 -4.01 -7.14
N GLU A 183 -24.37 -3.50 -7.00
CA GLU A 183 -25.54 -4.30 -6.62
C GLU A 183 -25.85 -5.36 -7.68
N LYS A 184 -25.78 -5.01 -8.96
CA LYS A 184 -25.96 -5.97 -10.06
C LYS A 184 -24.86 -7.02 -10.13
N LEU A 185 -23.61 -6.65 -9.86
CA LEU A 185 -22.52 -7.62 -9.74
C LEU A 185 -22.83 -8.62 -8.62
N LYS A 186 -23.21 -8.14 -7.42
CA LYS A 186 -23.58 -9.01 -6.29
C LYS A 186 -24.75 -9.94 -6.58
N ILE A 187 -25.81 -9.45 -7.21
CA ILE A 187 -26.95 -10.28 -7.62
C ILE A 187 -26.50 -11.40 -8.56
N GLU A 188 -25.55 -11.11 -9.45
CA GLU A 188 -24.98 -12.12 -10.34
C GLU A 188 -24.10 -13.12 -9.58
N GLU A 189 -23.30 -12.65 -8.62
CA GLU A 189 -22.51 -13.53 -7.75
C GLU A 189 -23.41 -14.49 -6.98
N GLU A 190 -24.52 -14.00 -6.43
CA GLU A 190 -25.53 -14.81 -5.74
C GLU A 190 -26.20 -15.82 -6.67
N LYS A 191 -26.62 -15.41 -7.89
CA LYS A 191 -27.16 -16.33 -8.89
C LYS A 191 -26.16 -17.40 -9.31
N ILE A 192 -24.90 -17.03 -9.53
CA ILE A 192 -23.84 -17.99 -9.87
C ILE A 192 -23.63 -18.92 -8.70
N ARG A 193 -23.65 -18.43 -7.46
CA ARG A 193 -23.53 -19.26 -6.27
C ARG A 193 -24.67 -20.28 -6.16
N GLU A 194 -25.92 -19.85 -6.36
CA GLU A 194 -27.09 -20.72 -6.41
C GLU A 194 -27.01 -21.74 -7.57
N GLU A 195 -26.58 -21.33 -8.77
CA GLU A 195 -26.36 -22.22 -9.92
C GLU A 195 -25.22 -23.21 -9.69
N THR A 196 -24.16 -22.81 -8.98
CA THR A 196 -23.00 -23.67 -8.67
C THR A 196 -23.38 -24.67 -7.58
N GLU A 197 -24.13 -24.26 -6.58
CA GLU A 197 -24.74 -25.13 -5.55
C GLU A 197 -25.75 -26.10 -6.17
N ALA A 198 -26.54 -25.67 -7.16
CA ALA A 198 -27.48 -26.51 -7.90
C ALA A 198 -26.79 -27.48 -8.90
N LYS A 199 -25.68 -27.09 -9.53
CA LYS A 199 -24.87 -27.99 -10.38
C LYS A 199 -24.14 -29.06 -9.56
N HIS A 200 -23.76 -28.78 -8.31
CA HIS A 200 -23.24 -29.80 -7.38
C HIS A 200 -24.31 -30.82 -6.94
N SER A 201 -25.60 -30.52 -7.12
CA SER A 201 -26.72 -31.44 -6.90
C SER A 201 -27.00 -32.35 -8.11
N GLY A 202 -26.48 -32.03 -9.30
CA GLY A 202 -26.88 -32.69 -10.54
C GLY A 202 -25.78 -32.86 -11.59
N ASN A 203 -24.71 -33.59 -11.29
CA ASN A 203 -24.19 -34.67 -12.16
C ASN A 203 -22.87 -35.29 -11.63
N VAL A 204 -22.83 -36.61 -11.75
CA VAL A 204 -21.76 -37.57 -11.43
C VAL A 204 -21.56 -37.87 -9.93
N SER A 205 -22.25 -38.93 -9.54
CA SER A 205 -21.94 -39.87 -8.48
C SER A 205 -20.43 -40.14 -8.31
N ALA A 206 -19.81 -39.41 -7.40
CA ALA A 206 -18.87 -39.99 -6.45
C ALA A 206 -19.38 -39.55 -5.07
N GLU A 207 -19.92 -40.50 -4.31
CA GLU A 207 -20.24 -40.29 -2.90
C GLU A 207 -18.99 -39.79 -2.16
N LYS A 208 -18.84 -38.47 -1.97
CA LYS A 208 -18.16 -37.97 -0.78
C LYS A 208 -19.19 -38.10 0.35
N GLN A 209 -19.18 -39.27 0.98
CA GLN A 209 -19.85 -39.48 2.27
C GLN A 209 -19.41 -38.36 3.22
N GLU A 210 -20.35 -37.70 3.88
CA GLU A 210 -20.03 -36.98 5.12
C GLU A 210 -19.27 -37.95 6.03
N PRO A 211 -18.16 -37.55 6.67
CA PRO A 211 -17.36 -38.49 7.44
C PRO A 211 -18.20 -39.02 8.59
N GLU A 212 -18.48 -40.33 8.58
CA GLU A 212 -19.19 -40.98 9.69
C GLU A 212 -18.42 -40.74 11.00
N VAL A 213 -19.07 -40.05 11.93
CA VAL A 213 -18.49 -39.80 13.26
C VAL A 213 -18.62 -41.08 14.07
N SER A 214 -17.52 -41.82 14.22
CA SER A 214 -17.49 -43.02 15.04
C SER A 214 -17.58 -42.66 16.53
N THR A 215 -18.47 -43.35 17.25
CA THR A 215 -18.65 -43.23 18.69
C THR A 215 -18.37 -44.59 19.35
N GLY A 216 -17.65 -44.62 20.48
CA GLY A 216 -17.36 -45.85 21.21
C GLY A 216 -15.87 -46.21 21.34
N LYS A 217 -15.47 -47.41 20.86
CA LYS A 217 -14.10 -47.95 21.06
C LYS A 217 -13.06 -47.04 20.40
N GLU A 218 -12.04 -46.67 21.18
CA GLU A 218 -10.97 -45.77 20.73
C GLU A 218 -10.21 -46.36 19.52
N PRO A 219 -10.09 -45.61 18.40
CA PRO A 219 -9.39 -46.08 17.21
C PRO A 219 -7.90 -46.29 17.42
N ALA A 220 -7.33 -47.24 16.67
CA ALA A 220 -5.91 -47.58 16.79
C ALA A 220 -4.97 -46.43 16.38
N TRP A 221 -5.40 -45.57 15.45
CA TRP A 221 -4.61 -44.43 14.96
C TRP A 221 -4.40 -43.33 16.02
N ILE A 222 -5.22 -43.29 17.07
CA ILE A 222 -5.00 -42.41 18.23
C ILE A 222 -3.82 -42.91 19.07
N LYS A 223 -3.64 -44.24 19.19
CA LYS A 223 -2.56 -44.84 19.98
C LYS A 223 -1.25 -44.97 19.22
N LYS A 224 -1.33 -45.18 17.91
CA LYS A 224 -0.19 -45.34 17.03
C LYS A 224 -0.40 -44.50 15.78
N TYR A 225 0.43 -43.47 15.64
CA TYR A 225 0.41 -42.58 14.49
C TYR A 225 0.52 -43.38 13.17
N PRO A 226 -0.43 -43.24 12.24
CA PRO A 226 -0.36 -43.90 10.94
C PRO A 226 0.87 -43.42 10.17
N THR A 227 1.66 -44.35 9.63
CA THR A 227 2.79 -44.06 8.76
C THR A 227 2.52 -44.64 7.39
N ASP A 228 2.23 -43.78 6.42
CA ASP A 228 2.12 -44.17 5.02
C ASP A 228 3.07 -43.30 4.18
N LYS A 229 3.94 -43.93 3.39
CA LYS A 229 4.89 -43.21 2.54
C LYS A 229 4.22 -42.47 1.38
N LYS A 230 2.96 -42.77 1.08
CA LYS A 230 2.17 -42.12 0.03
C LYS A 230 1.41 -40.88 0.51
N TYR A 231 1.25 -40.72 1.82
CA TYR A 231 0.42 -39.66 2.38
C TYR A 231 1.13 -38.86 3.46
N TYR A 232 0.94 -37.54 3.46
CA TYR A 232 1.04 -36.79 4.70
C TYR A 232 -0.17 -37.14 5.55
N VAL A 233 0.06 -37.38 6.85
CA VAL A 233 -0.99 -37.76 7.79
C VAL A 233 -1.19 -36.60 8.76
N GLY A 234 -2.44 -36.25 9.05
CA GLY A 234 -2.81 -35.23 10.03
C GLY A 234 -3.69 -35.83 11.08
N ILE A 235 -3.33 -35.66 12.36
CA ILE A 235 -4.22 -36.01 13.47
C ILE A 235 -4.39 -34.78 14.34
N GLY A 236 -5.63 -34.41 14.59
CA GLY A 236 -5.99 -33.26 15.41
C GLY A 236 -7.11 -33.59 16.39
N ASN A 237 -7.19 -32.83 17.46
CA ASN A 237 -8.30 -32.92 18.40
C ASN A 237 -8.89 -31.54 18.71
N GLY A 238 -10.15 -31.52 19.15
CA GLY A 238 -10.85 -30.30 19.49
C GLY A 238 -12.15 -30.57 20.22
N SER A 239 -12.66 -29.56 20.94
CA SER A 239 -13.98 -29.62 21.56
C SER A 239 -15.11 -29.66 20.52
N THR A 240 -14.85 -29.17 19.30
CA THR A 240 -15.75 -29.22 18.14
C THR A 240 -15.10 -30.01 17.00
N LEU A 241 -15.92 -30.51 16.07
CA LEU A 241 -15.43 -31.17 14.84
C LEU A 241 -14.50 -30.25 14.06
N GLN A 242 -14.89 -28.98 13.87
CA GLN A 242 -14.07 -27.97 13.20
C GLN A 242 -12.72 -27.80 13.90
N GLY A 243 -12.69 -27.70 15.24
CA GLY A 243 -11.45 -27.57 16.00
C GLY A 243 -10.52 -28.77 15.80
N GLY A 244 -11.09 -29.99 15.74
CA GLY A 244 -10.34 -31.20 15.42
C GLY A 244 -9.79 -31.21 13.99
N GLN A 245 -10.57 -30.75 13.02
CA GLN A 245 -10.15 -30.62 11.62
C GLN A 245 -9.03 -29.59 11.46
N ASP A 246 -9.17 -28.41 12.05
CA ASP A 246 -8.16 -27.34 12.01
C ASP A 246 -6.83 -27.82 12.60
N GLN A 247 -6.87 -28.55 13.73
CA GLN A 247 -5.66 -29.15 14.30
C GLN A 247 -5.04 -30.22 13.40
N ALA A 248 -5.87 -31.05 12.76
CA ALA A 248 -5.39 -32.10 11.85
C ALA A 248 -4.71 -31.49 10.61
N ILE A 249 -5.28 -30.42 10.05
CA ILE A 249 -4.69 -29.63 8.96
C ILE A 249 -3.39 -28.97 9.43
N ASN A 250 -3.34 -28.37 10.62
CA ASN A 250 -2.11 -27.78 11.16
C ASN A 250 -0.99 -28.83 11.36
N SER A 251 -1.34 -30.07 11.73
CA SER A 251 -0.40 -31.19 11.75
C SER A 251 0.16 -31.49 10.34
N LEU A 252 -0.69 -31.55 9.31
CA LEU A 252 -0.24 -31.72 7.92
C LEU A 252 0.69 -30.59 7.47
N VAL A 253 0.29 -29.33 7.69
CA VAL A 253 1.07 -28.13 7.37
C VAL A 253 2.47 -28.22 7.99
N SER A 254 2.56 -28.67 9.25
CA SER A 254 3.83 -28.77 9.96
C SER A 254 4.76 -29.84 9.36
N GLN A 255 4.23 -30.98 8.93
CA GLN A 255 5.02 -32.01 8.24
C GLN A 255 5.53 -31.53 6.89
N ILE A 256 4.66 -30.89 6.10
CA ILE A 256 5.03 -30.34 4.79
C ILE A 256 6.12 -29.27 4.95
N LYS A 257 5.99 -28.37 5.94
CA LYS A 257 7.00 -27.37 6.27
C LYS A 257 8.36 -27.97 6.58
N LEU A 258 8.41 -28.97 7.46
CA LEU A 258 9.67 -29.65 7.81
C LEU A 258 10.32 -30.30 6.59
N LYS A 259 9.49 -30.88 5.70
CA LYS A 259 9.97 -31.49 4.47
C LYS A 259 10.55 -30.45 3.50
N ILE A 260 9.83 -29.36 3.26
CA ILE A 260 10.29 -28.27 2.39
C ILE A 260 11.56 -27.62 2.96
N LYS A 261 11.62 -27.36 4.28
CA LYS A 261 12.80 -26.78 4.93
C LYS A 261 14.07 -27.60 4.68
N SER A 262 13.96 -28.93 4.62
CA SER A 262 15.10 -29.80 4.28
C SER A 262 15.59 -29.65 2.84
N GLU A 263 14.72 -29.24 1.92
CA GLU A 263 15.01 -29.07 0.48
C GLU A 263 15.59 -27.67 0.16
N LEU A 264 15.42 -26.67 1.04
CA LEU A 264 15.87 -25.28 0.84
C LEU A 264 17.38 -25.05 0.96
N ASN A 265 18.15 -26.01 1.49
CA ASN A 265 19.59 -25.83 1.70
C ASN A 265 20.36 -25.50 0.41
N ASP A 266 19.87 -25.96 -0.74
CA ASP A 266 20.48 -25.65 -2.04
C ASP A 266 19.95 -24.34 -2.63
N TYR A 267 18.70 -23.96 -2.31
CA TYR A 267 18.12 -22.67 -2.69
C TYR A 267 18.93 -21.49 -2.12
N PHE A 268 19.28 -21.51 -0.83
CA PHE A 268 20.05 -20.44 -0.20
C PHE A 268 21.48 -20.30 -0.73
N LYS A 269 22.02 -21.34 -1.37
CA LYS A 269 23.34 -21.27 -2.03
C LYS A 269 23.28 -20.57 -3.38
N GLU A 270 22.13 -20.62 -4.06
CA GLU A 270 21.99 -20.15 -5.44
C GLU A 270 21.24 -18.81 -5.57
N VAL A 271 20.40 -18.45 -4.59
CA VAL A 271 19.58 -17.23 -4.62
C VAL A 271 20.17 -16.16 -3.71
N ASN A 272 20.40 -14.97 -4.27
CA ASN A 272 20.99 -13.86 -3.53
C ASN A 272 19.91 -13.08 -2.78
N GLY A 273 20.22 -12.74 -1.52
CA GLY A 273 19.43 -11.80 -0.75
C GLY A 273 18.13 -12.35 -0.18
N VAL A 274 17.89 -13.67 -0.17
CA VAL A 274 16.75 -14.28 0.54
C VAL A 274 17.24 -14.94 1.83
N THR A 275 16.64 -14.60 2.96
CA THR A 275 17.02 -15.17 4.27
C THR A 275 16.23 -16.45 4.59
N GLU A 276 16.74 -17.25 5.54
CA GLU A 276 16.03 -18.45 6.00
C GLU A 276 14.69 -18.10 6.66
N GLU A 277 14.66 -17.00 7.39
CA GLU A 277 13.46 -16.45 8.01
C GLU A 277 12.42 -16.05 6.96
N GLU A 278 12.84 -15.36 5.89
CA GLU A 278 11.94 -14.94 4.81
C GLU A 278 11.33 -16.14 4.09
N ALA A 279 12.16 -17.11 3.70
CA ALA A 279 11.70 -18.33 3.05
C ALA A 279 10.75 -19.13 3.96
N SER A 280 11.07 -19.22 5.26
CA SER A 280 10.22 -19.90 6.24
C SER A 280 8.84 -19.26 6.40
N GLN A 281 8.77 -17.92 6.36
CA GLN A 281 7.51 -17.17 6.40
C GLN A 281 6.68 -17.39 5.12
N SER A 282 7.29 -17.26 3.94
CA SER A 282 6.60 -17.53 2.67
C SER A 282 6.07 -18.95 2.60
N ILE A 283 6.87 -19.96 2.97
CA ILE A 283 6.41 -21.35 3.05
C ILE A 283 5.23 -21.50 4.00
N LYS A 284 5.25 -20.81 5.15
CA LYS A 284 4.15 -20.86 6.11
C LYS A 284 2.83 -20.37 5.54
N ILE A 285 2.88 -19.30 4.75
CA ILE A 285 1.73 -18.72 4.08
C ILE A 285 1.27 -19.68 2.97
N THR A 286 2.16 -19.99 2.03
CA THR A 286 1.83 -20.79 0.83
C THR A 286 1.32 -22.19 1.14
N VAL A 287 1.94 -22.91 2.09
CA VAL A 287 1.49 -24.27 2.44
C VAL A 287 0.08 -24.25 3.03
N ARG A 288 -0.29 -23.20 3.78
CA ARG A 288 -1.64 -23.11 4.34
C ARG A 288 -2.68 -22.87 3.25
N GLU A 289 -2.36 -22.04 2.27
CA GLU A 289 -3.27 -21.72 1.16
C GLU A 289 -3.39 -22.82 0.12
N SER A 290 -2.32 -23.61 -0.06
CA SER A 290 -2.22 -24.58 -1.15
C SER A 290 -2.67 -25.99 -0.79
N ILE A 291 -3.03 -26.23 0.48
CA ILE A 291 -3.61 -27.49 0.94
C ILE A 291 -5.04 -27.59 0.40
N GLU A 292 -5.15 -28.36 -0.68
CA GLU A 292 -6.37 -28.78 -1.32
C GLU A 292 -6.44 -30.32 -1.24
N ASP A 293 -7.62 -30.91 -1.43
CA ASP A 293 -7.81 -32.38 -1.49
C ASP A 293 -7.41 -33.17 -0.23
N VAL A 294 -7.51 -32.54 0.94
CA VAL A 294 -7.39 -33.26 2.21
C VAL A 294 -8.55 -34.24 2.34
N GLU A 295 -8.23 -35.51 2.50
CA GLU A 295 -9.20 -36.57 2.72
C GLU A 295 -9.36 -36.78 4.23
N ILE A 296 -10.57 -36.63 4.74
CA ILE A 296 -10.90 -37.05 6.10
C ILE A 296 -11.08 -38.56 6.07
N VAL A 297 -10.18 -39.27 6.75
CA VAL A 297 -10.16 -40.74 6.77
C VAL A 297 -11.06 -41.28 7.87
N ASP A 298 -11.05 -40.63 9.04
CA ASP A 298 -11.86 -41.04 10.19
C ASP A 298 -12.10 -39.84 11.12
N VAL A 299 -13.25 -39.85 11.79
CA VAL A 299 -13.62 -38.91 12.84
C VAL A 299 -14.11 -39.73 14.02
N TRP A 300 -13.53 -39.49 15.20
CA TRP A 300 -13.91 -40.18 16.42
C TRP A 300 -14.32 -39.20 17.50
N TYR A 301 -15.48 -39.42 18.12
CA TYR A 301 -16.00 -38.61 19.19
C TYR A 301 -16.10 -39.38 20.50
N LYS A 302 -15.71 -38.72 21.60
CA LYS A 302 -15.98 -39.20 22.96
C LYS A 302 -16.42 -38.06 23.87
N GLU A 303 -17.53 -38.30 24.56
CA GLU A 303 -18.05 -37.39 25.58
C GLU A 303 -16.98 -37.05 26.63
N GLY A 304 -16.82 -35.77 26.92
CA GLY A 304 -15.78 -35.24 27.81
C GLY A 304 -14.36 -35.17 27.23
N ARG A 305 -14.09 -35.75 26.06
CA ARG A 305 -12.78 -35.62 25.36
C ARG A 305 -12.83 -34.91 24.00
N GLY A 306 -14.04 -34.69 23.46
CA GLY A 306 -14.24 -34.01 22.19
C GLY A 306 -13.99 -34.89 20.96
N TYR A 307 -13.75 -34.24 19.83
CA TYR A 307 -13.53 -34.84 18.52
C TYR A 307 -12.05 -35.06 18.25
N TRP A 308 -11.75 -36.17 17.60
CA TRP A 308 -10.46 -36.51 17.02
C TRP A 308 -10.65 -36.71 15.53
N VAL A 309 -9.81 -36.08 14.72
CA VAL A 309 -9.91 -36.13 13.27
C VAL A 309 -8.61 -36.67 12.71
N TYR A 310 -8.71 -37.71 11.90
CA TYR A 310 -7.63 -38.24 11.09
C TYR A 310 -7.87 -37.85 9.63
N CYS A 311 -6.95 -37.08 9.07
CA CYS A 311 -6.92 -36.76 7.65
C CYS A 311 -5.62 -37.19 6.98
N ARG A 312 -5.65 -37.32 5.66
CA ARG A 312 -4.49 -37.63 4.85
C ARG A 312 -4.46 -36.79 3.57
N LEU A 313 -3.26 -36.53 3.07
CA LEU A 313 -3.02 -35.81 1.82
C LEU A 313 -2.03 -36.59 0.97
N ASN A 314 -2.41 -36.93 -0.26
CA ASN A 314 -1.55 -37.70 -1.17
C ASN A 314 -0.30 -36.86 -1.54
N ILE A 315 0.89 -37.39 -1.27
CA ILE A 315 2.16 -36.69 -1.46
C ILE A 315 2.46 -36.45 -2.94
N GLU A 316 2.21 -37.44 -3.79
CA GLU A 316 2.52 -37.38 -5.22
C GLU A 316 1.61 -36.38 -5.93
N GLU A 317 0.31 -36.45 -5.69
CA GLU A 317 -0.66 -35.50 -6.24
C GLU A 317 -0.42 -34.07 -5.72
N TYR A 318 -0.16 -33.91 -4.42
CA TYR A 318 0.20 -32.60 -3.87
C TYR A 318 1.43 -32.04 -4.59
N LYS A 319 2.51 -32.82 -4.72
CA LYS A 319 3.73 -32.38 -5.40
C LYS A 319 3.49 -32.04 -6.87
N ARG A 320 2.70 -32.85 -7.58
CA ARG A 320 2.33 -32.59 -8.98
C ARG A 320 1.60 -31.26 -9.12
N LYS A 321 0.57 -31.01 -8.29
CA LYS A 321 -0.18 -29.75 -8.27
C LYS A 321 0.69 -28.54 -7.88
N GLN A 322 1.59 -28.70 -6.91
CA GLN A 322 2.53 -27.63 -6.55
C GLN A 322 3.49 -27.31 -7.70
N LEU A 323 4.02 -28.34 -8.38
CA LEU A 323 4.90 -28.14 -9.53
C LEU A 323 4.18 -27.43 -10.69
N GLU A 324 2.93 -27.81 -10.95
CA GLU A 324 2.08 -27.16 -11.96
C GLU A 324 1.81 -25.69 -11.62
N LYS A 325 1.39 -25.39 -10.39
CA LYS A 325 1.20 -24.02 -9.88
C LYS A 325 2.50 -23.19 -9.98
N MET A 326 3.63 -23.80 -9.64
CA MET A 326 4.97 -23.19 -9.69
C MET A 326 5.41 -22.89 -11.13
N GLU A 327 5.22 -23.82 -12.06
CA GLU A 327 5.54 -23.62 -13.48
C GLU A 327 4.69 -22.48 -14.07
N ASN A 328 3.39 -22.45 -13.76
CA ASN A 328 2.50 -21.36 -14.16
C ASN A 328 2.94 -20.01 -13.56
N ALA A 329 3.33 -19.99 -12.28
CA ALA A 329 3.85 -18.80 -11.63
C ALA A 329 5.17 -18.32 -12.24
N LYS A 330 6.10 -19.22 -12.56
CA LYS A 330 7.35 -18.91 -13.26
C LYS A 330 7.07 -18.28 -14.63
N LEU A 331 6.14 -18.87 -15.36
CA LEU A 331 5.70 -18.41 -16.66
C LEU A 331 5.03 -17.03 -16.60
N ASN A 332 4.30 -16.70 -15.52
CA ASN A 332 3.74 -15.36 -15.28
C ASN A 332 4.81 -14.36 -14.86
N ALA A 333 5.75 -14.78 -14.02
CA ALA A 333 6.87 -13.95 -13.58
C ALA A 333 7.79 -13.54 -14.75
N LEU A 334 7.99 -14.43 -15.73
CA LEU A 334 8.70 -14.13 -16.97
C LEU A 334 7.94 -13.10 -17.85
N ASP A 335 6.61 -13.17 -17.91
CA ASP A 335 5.78 -12.15 -18.61
C ASP A 335 5.96 -10.77 -17.93
N PHE A 336 5.89 -10.73 -16.61
CA PHE A 336 6.14 -9.50 -15.84
C PHE A 336 7.57 -8.98 -15.99
N LEU A 337 8.57 -9.86 -16.01
CA LEU A 337 9.96 -9.47 -16.28
C LEU A 337 10.12 -8.88 -17.68
N SER A 338 9.49 -9.49 -18.69
CA SER A 338 9.48 -8.97 -20.05
C SER A 338 8.79 -7.61 -20.16
N LYS A 339 7.65 -7.43 -19.49
CA LYS A 339 6.95 -6.15 -19.41
C LYS A 339 7.78 -5.08 -18.71
N CYS A 340 8.45 -5.43 -17.60
CA CYS A 340 9.38 -4.53 -16.93
C CYS A 340 10.50 -4.06 -17.87
N ASP A 341 11.01 -4.95 -18.73
CA ASP A 341 12.09 -4.62 -19.66
C ASP A 341 11.65 -3.75 -20.84
N ALA A 342 10.39 -3.92 -21.27
CA ALA A 342 9.79 -3.14 -22.36
C ALA A 342 9.22 -1.79 -21.87
N GLU A 343 8.94 -1.65 -20.57
CA GLU A 343 8.30 -0.48 -20.01
C GLU A 343 9.25 0.72 -19.92
N SER A 344 8.74 1.86 -20.36
CA SER A 344 9.47 3.12 -20.41
C SER A 344 9.29 3.97 -19.15
N ASP A 345 8.14 3.83 -18.48
CA ASP A 345 7.80 4.45 -17.20
C ASP A 345 8.49 3.69 -16.04
N PRO A 346 9.41 4.32 -15.30
CA PRO A 346 10.13 3.64 -14.22
C PRO A 346 9.24 3.14 -13.08
N ALA A 347 8.14 3.83 -12.76
CA ALA A 347 7.22 3.41 -11.71
C ALA A 347 6.48 2.14 -12.14
N LEU A 348 5.97 2.13 -13.38
CA LEU A 348 5.25 0.98 -13.90
C LEU A 348 6.19 -0.22 -14.13
N ALA A 349 7.42 0.03 -14.60
CA ALA A 349 8.46 -1.00 -14.69
C ALA A 349 8.75 -1.63 -13.32
N PHE A 350 8.89 -0.82 -12.27
CA PHE A 350 9.04 -1.31 -10.90
C PHE A 350 7.85 -2.16 -10.48
N LYS A 351 6.62 -1.69 -10.74
CA LYS A 351 5.40 -2.44 -10.42
C LYS A 351 5.35 -3.79 -11.12
N PHE A 352 5.74 -3.88 -12.39
CA PHE A 352 5.83 -5.16 -13.09
C PHE A 352 6.88 -6.08 -12.48
N ALA A 353 8.09 -5.59 -12.19
CA ALA A 353 9.12 -6.40 -11.52
C ALA A 353 8.64 -6.90 -10.14
N PHE A 354 7.95 -6.04 -9.38
CA PHE A 354 7.35 -6.41 -8.11
C PHE A 354 6.26 -7.49 -8.28
N MET A 355 5.36 -7.35 -9.25
CA MET A 355 4.31 -8.33 -9.52
C MET A 355 4.88 -9.69 -9.92
N GLY A 356 5.95 -9.70 -10.73
CA GLY A 356 6.65 -10.94 -11.05
C GLY A 356 7.26 -11.58 -9.81
N TYR A 357 7.86 -10.76 -8.92
CA TYR A 357 8.44 -11.26 -7.66
C TYR A 357 7.35 -11.81 -6.74
N TYR A 358 6.29 -11.05 -6.48
CA TYR A 358 5.16 -11.44 -5.63
C TYR A 358 4.55 -12.79 -6.04
N ASN A 359 4.28 -12.97 -7.34
CA ASN A 359 3.67 -14.20 -7.83
C ASN A 359 4.59 -15.42 -7.76
N LEU A 360 5.91 -15.21 -7.80
CA LEU A 360 6.91 -16.27 -7.86
C LEU A 360 7.49 -16.62 -6.50
N ALA A 361 7.69 -15.61 -5.65
CA ALA A 361 8.39 -15.73 -4.38
C ALA A 361 7.72 -16.74 -3.45
N LYS A 362 6.40 -16.94 -3.56
CA LYS A 362 5.64 -17.94 -2.78
C LYS A 362 6.06 -19.41 -3.06
N TYR A 363 6.68 -19.70 -4.20
CA TYR A 363 7.09 -21.07 -4.58
C TYR A 363 8.58 -21.34 -4.30
N VAL A 364 9.02 -21.06 -3.06
CA VAL A 364 10.43 -20.90 -2.62
C VAL A 364 11.35 -22.15 -2.71
N THR A 365 11.01 -23.22 -3.43
CA THR A 365 11.67 -24.52 -3.21
C THR A 365 12.79 -24.85 -4.19
N ASN A 366 12.85 -24.20 -5.35
CA ASN A 366 13.93 -24.38 -6.32
C ASN A 366 14.41 -23.01 -6.79
N ALA A 367 15.72 -22.84 -6.99
CA ALA A 367 16.25 -21.69 -7.72
C ALA A 367 15.68 -21.75 -9.15
N LEU A 368 14.58 -21.04 -9.37
CA LEU A 368 13.76 -21.14 -10.56
C LEU A 368 14.52 -20.63 -11.78
N LYS A 369 15.23 -21.56 -12.42
CA LYS A 369 16.03 -21.31 -13.61
C LYS A 369 15.11 -21.30 -14.83
N ALA A 370 15.27 -20.28 -15.66
CA ALA A 370 14.60 -20.16 -16.94
C ALA A 370 15.55 -19.59 -17.99
N ASP A 371 15.26 -19.86 -19.26
CA ASP A 371 15.90 -19.16 -20.37
C ASP A 371 15.19 -17.82 -20.58
N TYR A 372 15.93 -16.72 -20.44
CA TYR A 372 15.45 -15.37 -20.66
C TYR A 372 16.47 -14.59 -21.49
N ASN A 373 16.04 -14.02 -22.62
CA ASN A 373 16.92 -13.32 -23.58
C ASN A 373 18.19 -14.12 -23.97
N GLY A 374 18.03 -15.44 -24.18
CA GLY A 374 19.13 -16.33 -24.57
C GLY A 374 20.12 -16.69 -23.45
N LYS A 375 19.81 -16.35 -22.19
CA LYS A 375 20.63 -16.69 -21.02
C LYS A 375 19.83 -17.50 -20.02
N LYS A 376 20.49 -18.48 -19.38
CA LYS A 376 19.94 -19.15 -18.20
C LYS A 376 20.06 -18.22 -17.00
N VAL A 377 18.92 -17.84 -16.43
CA VAL A 377 18.82 -16.92 -15.30
C VAL A 377 17.99 -17.52 -14.18
N ILE A 378 18.21 -17.05 -12.96
CA ILE A 378 17.31 -17.30 -11.84
C ILE A 378 16.28 -16.15 -11.85
N VAL A 379 15.02 -16.46 -12.13
CA VAL A 379 13.99 -15.43 -12.42
C VAL A 379 13.81 -14.46 -11.25
N VAL A 380 13.84 -14.97 -10.00
CA VAL A 380 13.75 -14.14 -8.79
C VAL A 380 14.89 -13.11 -8.70
N ASN A 381 16.12 -13.50 -9.03
CA ASN A 381 17.27 -12.60 -8.99
C ASN A 381 17.15 -11.48 -10.03
N GLU A 382 16.63 -11.79 -11.23
CA GLU A 382 16.41 -10.78 -12.27
C GLU A 382 15.36 -9.76 -11.84
N LEU A 383 14.24 -10.20 -11.26
CA LEU A 383 13.17 -9.33 -10.78
C LEU A 383 13.65 -8.40 -9.66
N ILE A 384 14.36 -8.95 -8.65
CA ILE A 384 14.98 -8.16 -7.58
C ILE A 384 16.00 -7.18 -8.15
N GLY A 385 16.84 -7.66 -9.08
CA GLY A 385 17.84 -6.83 -9.74
C GLY A 385 17.24 -5.66 -10.52
N ARG A 386 16.07 -5.83 -11.14
CA ARG A 386 15.36 -4.74 -11.83
C ARG A 386 14.76 -3.73 -10.86
N MET A 387 14.12 -4.20 -9.80
CA MET A 387 13.63 -3.31 -8.74
C MET A 387 14.77 -2.50 -8.13
N GLN A 388 15.87 -3.15 -7.75
CA GLN A 388 17.04 -2.50 -7.18
C GLN A 388 17.69 -1.51 -8.16
N LYS A 389 17.82 -1.88 -9.44
CA LYS A 389 18.36 -0.99 -10.46
C LYS A 389 17.51 0.27 -10.60
N ILE A 390 16.18 0.14 -10.66
CA ILE A 390 15.27 1.30 -10.75
C ILE A 390 15.48 2.21 -9.54
N LEU A 391 15.42 1.67 -8.32
CA LEU A 391 15.61 2.46 -7.09
C LEU A 391 16.98 3.14 -7.03
N SER A 392 18.04 2.43 -7.39
CA SER A 392 19.41 2.99 -7.40
C SER A 392 19.62 4.10 -8.42
N GLN A 393 18.81 4.12 -9.48
CA GLN A 393 18.83 5.14 -10.53
C GLN A 393 17.83 6.27 -10.26
N THR A 394 17.00 6.14 -9.23
CA THR A 394 16.08 7.18 -8.79
C THR A 394 16.84 8.19 -7.95
N VAL A 395 16.86 9.44 -8.41
CA VAL A 395 17.39 10.60 -7.72
C VAL A 395 16.23 11.46 -7.26
N VAL A 396 16.24 11.83 -5.98
CA VAL A 396 15.33 12.82 -5.41
C VAL A 396 16.13 14.09 -5.18
N SER A 397 15.77 15.14 -5.92
CA SER A 397 16.35 16.48 -5.73
C SER A 397 15.36 17.39 -5.03
N SER A 398 15.87 18.42 -4.37
CA SER A 398 15.05 19.51 -3.83
C SER A 398 15.37 20.81 -4.57
N LYS A 399 14.41 21.74 -4.59
CA LYS A 399 14.65 23.09 -5.14
C LYS A 399 15.70 23.86 -4.31
N GLN A 400 15.73 23.60 -3.02
CA GLN A 400 16.68 24.16 -2.06
C GLN A 400 16.86 23.18 -0.90
N ASP A 401 18.01 23.24 -0.23
CA ASP A 401 18.35 22.35 0.89
C ASP A 401 17.90 22.90 2.26
N GLY A 402 17.51 24.17 2.30
CA GLY A 402 17.12 24.87 3.51
C GLY A 402 15.86 25.70 3.31
N TYR A 403 15.00 25.69 4.31
CA TYR A 403 13.80 26.51 4.39
C TYR A 403 13.72 27.17 5.77
N GLU A 404 12.96 28.24 5.89
CA GLU A 404 12.75 28.94 7.14
C GLU A 404 11.26 29.07 7.41
N ILE A 405 10.84 28.79 8.64
CA ILE A 405 9.47 28.99 9.11
C ILE A 405 9.48 29.83 10.38
N ASP A 406 8.56 30.81 10.47
CA ASP A 406 8.41 31.60 11.69
C ASP A 406 7.85 30.70 12.81
N ARG A 407 8.38 30.82 14.04
CA ARG A 407 7.79 30.14 15.20
C ARG A 407 6.36 30.57 15.44
N ILE A 408 6.02 31.83 15.17
CA ILE A 408 4.75 32.46 15.52
C ILE A 408 4.10 33.02 14.27
N SER A 409 2.81 32.73 14.10
CA SER A 409 2.03 33.19 12.95
C SER A 409 2.74 32.84 11.63
N ALA A 410 3.16 31.58 11.52
CA ALA A 410 3.89 31.06 10.38
C ALA A 410 3.09 31.22 9.08
N GLU A 411 3.77 31.70 8.03
CA GLU A 411 3.26 31.55 6.68
C GLU A 411 3.60 30.12 6.20
N PRO A 412 2.64 29.40 5.58
CA PRO A 412 2.90 28.04 5.10
C PRO A 412 4.07 27.98 4.13
N VAL A 413 5.04 27.13 4.44
CA VAL A 413 6.25 26.93 3.65
C VAL A 413 6.06 25.71 2.74
N LYS A 414 6.35 25.88 1.44
CA LYS A 414 6.31 24.78 0.47
C LYS A 414 7.70 24.27 0.16
N SER A 415 8.00 23.06 0.62
CA SER A 415 9.25 22.35 0.31
C SER A 415 9.09 21.53 -0.95
N TYR A 416 9.82 21.86 -2.01
CA TYR A 416 9.65 21.29 -3.35
C TYR A 416 10.70 20.21 -3.63
N PHE A 417 10.23 19.07 -4.11
CA PHE A 417 11.03 17.92 -4.49
C PHE A 417 10.74 17.49 -5.93
N GLU A 418 11.74 16.89 -6.56
CA GLU A 418 11.64 16.31 -7.90
C GLU A 418 12.24 14.90 -7.90
N PHE A 419 11.47 13.94 -8.39
CA PHE A 419 11.84 12.54 -8.49
C PHE A 419 12.12 12.20 -9.94
N LYS A 420 13.34 11.74 -10.23
CA LYS A 420 13.74 11.30 -11.57
C LYS A 420 14.42 9.95 -11.51
N THR A 421 14.10 9.07 -12.44
CA THR A 421 14.84 7.82 -12.64
C THR A 421 15.48 7.83 -14.01
N ASN A 422 16.82 7.73 -14.06
CA ASN A 422 17.58 7.81 -15.31
C ASN A 422 17.18 9.05 -16.17
N ASN A 423 17.14 10.23 -15.52
CA ASN A 423 16.70 11.52 -16.07
C ASN A 423 15.24 11.61 -16.56
N LYS A 424 14.44 10.54 -16.44
CA LYS A 424 13.00 10.60 -16.71
C LYS A 424 12.22 10.98 -15.45
N PRO A 425 11.20 11.84 -15.56
CA PRO A 425 10.26 12.09 -14.47
C PRO A 425 9.64 10.80 -13.91
N LEU A 426 9.61 10.68 -12.59
CA LEU A 426 8.86 9.61 -11.92
C LEU A 426 7.46 10.14 -11.60
N ALA A 427 6.56 10.02 -12.57
CA ALA A 427 5.19 10.55 -12.46
C ALA A 427 4.27 9.62 -11.65
N ASN A 428 3.22 10.21 -11.05
CA ASN A 428 2.17 9.49 -10.32
C ASN A 428 2.69 8.57 -9.19
N MET A 429 3.87 8.86 -8.65
CA MET A 429 4.46 8.11 -7.54
C MET A 429 3.98 8.70 -6.23
N PRO A 430 3.33 7.91 -5.35
CA PRO A 430 3.06 8.32 -3.98
C PRO A 430 4.36 8.61 -3.22
N VAL A 431 4.36 9.69 -2.46
CA VAL A 431 5.49 10.18 -1.67
C VAL A 431 5.02 10.42 -0.25
N GLN A 432 5.79 9.92 0.71
CA GLN A 432 5.60 10.23 2.12
C GLN A 432 6.61 11.26 2.59
N PHE A 433 6.17 12.13 3.48
CA PHE A 433 6.97 13.14 4.15
C PHE A 433 7.12 12.78 5.62
N LYS A 434 8.35 12.80 6.12
CA LYS A 434 8.67 12.46 7.51
C LYS A 434 9.62 13.47 8.12
N THR A 435 9.54 13.65 9.42
CA THR A 435 10.54 14.39 10.19
C THR A 435 11.47 13.45 10.94
N ASN A 436 12.56 13.98 11.51
CA ASN A 436 13.42 13.26 12.46
C ASN A 436 12.77 13.10 13.86
N GLY A 437 11.46 12.78 13.90
CA GLY A 437 10.68 12.60 15.13
C GLY A 437 10.02 13.89 15.66
N ILE A 438 10.23 15.01 14.99
CA ILE A 438 9.67 16.32 15.38
C ILE A 438 8.21 16.45 14.97
N LYS A 439 7.36 16.88 15.89
CA LYS A 439 5.97 17.21 15.62
C LYS A 439 5.88 18.58 14.94
N ALA A 440 5.35 18.57 13.73
CA ALA A 440 5.06 19.77 12.96
C ALA A 440 3.73 19.57 12.22
N ASP A 441 3.00 20.66 12.03
CA ASP A 441 1.78 20.66 11.22
C ASP A 441 2.21 20.71 9.75
N MET A 442 2.09 19.57 9.07
CA MET A 442 2.50 19.43 7.67
C MET A 442 1.68 18.40 6.91
N SER A 443 1.72 18.50 5.57
CA SER A 443 1.25 17.42 4.71
C SER A 443 2.14 16.18 4.86
N VAL A 444 1.55 15.04 5.25
CA VAL A 444 2.27 13.78 5.50
C VAL A 444 2.51 12.94 4.24
N SER A 445 1.72 13.16 3.19
CA SER A 445 1.88 12.48 1.90
C SER A 445 1.36 13.33 0.75
N SER A 446 1.80 13.00 -0.47
CA SER A 446 1.31 13.56 -1.74
C SER A 446 1.75 12.65 -2.90
N THR A 447 1.30 12.94 -4.11
CA THR A 447 1.70 12.22 -5.32
C THR A 447 2.49 13.14 -6.24
N THR A 448 3.51 12.60 -6.93
CA THR A 448 4.24 13.35 -7.96
C THR A 448 3.35 13.64 -9.17
N ASP A 449 3.51 14.82 -9.75
CA ASP A 449 2.83 15.21 -10.99
C ASP A 449 3.47 14.53 -12.24
N GLY A 450 2.96 14.84 -13.43
CA GLY A 450 3.50 14.33 -14.69
C GLY A 450 4.96 14.72 -14.99
N MET A 451 5.51 15.70 -14.27
CA MET A 451 6.92 16.10 -14.32
C MET A 451 7.75 15.52 -13.17
N GLY A 452 7.17 14.62 -12.36
CA GLY A 452 7.86 14.00 -11.22
C GLY A 452 8.04 14.95 -10.04
N LYS A 453 7.29 16.06 -9.98
CA LYS A 453 7.42 17.07 -8.93
C LYS A 453 6.36 16.90 -7.86
N VAL A 454 6.74 17.21 -6.62
CA VAL A 454 5.86 17.17 -5.46
C VAL A 454 6.30 18.22 -4.44
N PHE A 455 5.43 18.61 -3.52
CA PHE A 455 5.83 19.47 -2.41
C PHE A 455 5.18 19.05 -1.10
N CYS A 456 5.89 19.30 0.00
CA CYS A 456 5.36 19.25 1.35
C CYS A 456 4.97 20.67 1.78
N VAL A 457 3.79 20.84 2.36
CA VAL A 457 3.38 22.09 3.02
C VAL A 457 3.65 21.94 4.50
N VAL A 458 4.44 22.85 5.07
CA VAL A 458 4.66 22.97 6.51
C VAL A 458 3.97 24.24 6.98
N ASN A 459 2.94 24.09 7.81
CA ASN A 459 2.13 25.20 8.33
C ASN A 459 2.67 25.75 9.64
N GLY A 460 3.33 24.92 10.47
CA GLY A 460 3.81 25.32 11.78
C GLY A 460 4.63 24.22 12.46
N VAL A 461 5.28 24.54 13.58
CA VAL A 461 6.15 23.61 14.33
C VAL A 461 5.69 23.54 15.77
N VAL A 462 5.30 22.35 16.21
CA VAL A 462 4.77 22.13 17.57
C VAL A 462 5.91 22.04 18.58
N ASP A 463 6.96 21.28 18.27
CA ASP A 463 8.06 21.09 19.19
C ASP A 463 9.02 22.30 19.24
N LYS A 464 9.58 22.56 20.43
CA LYS A 464 10.57 23.61 20.64
C LYS A 464 11.95 23.21 20.10
N VAL A 465 12.14 23.41 18.80
CA VAL A 465 13.41 23.14 18.11
C VAL A 465 13.88 24.32 17.27
N LYS A 466 15.20 24.49 17.15
CA LYS A 466 15.81 25.52 16.29
C LYS A 466 15.81 25.14 14.81
N SER A 467 15.86 23.84 14.53
CA SER A 467 15.78 23.28 13.20
C SER A 467 15.35 21.82 13.27
N PHE A 468 14.80 21.31 12.18
CA PHE A 468 14.51 19.89 12.03
C PHE A 468 14.70 19.43 10.59
N SER A 469 14.85 18.12 10.41
CA SER A 469 15.01 17.50 9.10
C SER A 469 13.66 17.08 8.56
N LEU A 470 13.40 17.40 7.29
CA LEU A 470 12.26 16.94 6.51
C LEU A 470 12.76 16.00 5.42
N TYR A 471 12.23 14.78 5.39
CA TYR A 471 12.57 13.73 4.44
C TYR A 471 11.43 13.51 3.46
N ALA A 472 11.75 13.45 2.16
CA ALA A 472 10.85 13.01 1.11
C ALA A 472 11.34 11.69 0.51
N GLN A 473 10.47 10.68 0.45
CA GLN A 473 10.78 9.36 -0.11
C GLN A 473 9.51 8.72 -0.71
N PRO A 474 9.66 7.75 -1.63
CA PRO A 474 8.50 7.04 -2.17
C PRO A 474 7.72 6.32 -1.08
N ASP A 475 6.40 6.36 -1.19
CA ASP A 475 5.47 5.62 -0.34
C ASP A 475 5.07 4.31 -1.02
N PHE A 476 5.85 3.26 -0.76
CA PHE A 476 5.58 1.93 -1.32
C PHE A 476 4.35 1.25 -0.75
N THR A 477 3.90 1.67 0.44
CA THR A 477 2.67 1.16 1.05
C THR A 477 1.48 1.56 0.19
N GLU A 478 1.39 2.86 -0.11
CA GLU A 478 0.33 3.40 -0.97
C GLU A 478 0.49 2.92 -2.42
N PHE A 479 1.72 2.92 -2.93
CA PHE A 479 2.02 2.50 -4.31
C PHE A 479 1.59 1.06 -4.61
N LEU A 480 1.68 0.17 -3.63
CA LEU A 480 1.30 -1.24 -3.74
C LEU A 480 -0.10 -1.53 -3.21
N SER A 481 -0.85 -0.52 -2.76
CA SER A 481 -2.20 -0.71 -2.24
C SER A 481 -3.12 -1.38 -3.27
N GLY A 482 -3.81 -2.45 -2.85
CA GLY A 482 -4.64 -3.30 -3.72
C GLY A 482 -3.90 -4.04 -4.84
N THR A 483 -2.57 -4.14 -4.77
CA THR A 483 -1.79 -5.04 -5.62
C THR A 483 -1.58 -6.41 -4.94
N LEU A 484 -1.66 -6.44 -3.60
CA LEU A 484 -1.48 -7.63 -2.77
C LEU A 484 -2.83 -8.29 -2.46
N GLU A 485 -2.85 -9.63 -2.39
CA GLU A 485 -4.08 -10.39 -2.13
C GLU A 485 -4.48 -10.36 -0.65
N TYR A 486 -3.52 -10.19 0.27
CA TYR A 486 -3.75 -10.14 1.71
C TYR A 486 -2.94 -9.04 2.38
N GLU A 487 -3.56 -8.34 3.33
CA GLU A 487 -2.94 -7.23 4.08
C GLU A 487 -1.82 -7.72 5.02
N ASP A 488 -1.89 -8.94 5.53
CA ASP A 488 -0.86 -9.53 6.41
C ASP A 488 0.44 -9.90 5.66
N GLU A 489 0.39 -9.97 4.33
CA GLU A 489 1.58 -10.14 3.49
C GLU A 489 2.29 -8.82 3.18
N GLN A 490 1.61 -7.68 3.37
CA GLN A 490 2.11 -6.37 2.96
C GLN A 490 3.39 -5.99 3.70
N ASP A 491 3.44 -6.20 5.02
CA ASP A 491 4.62 -5.89 5.82
C ASP A 491 5.85 -6.69 5.36
N PHE A 492 5.65 -7.95 4.98
CA PHE A 492 6.74 -8.80 4.47
C PHE A 492 7.34 -8.24 3.19
N TYR A 493 6.51 -7.93 2.20
CA TYR A 493 6.96 -7.41 0.91
C TYR A 493 7.48 -5.97 1.00
N LEU A 494 6.89 -5.14 1.87
CA LEU A 494 7.39 -3.78 2.13
C LEU A 494 8.77 -3.81 2.77
N ASN A 495 8.98 -4.68 3.77
CA ASN A 495 10.30 -4.88 4.36
C ASN A 495 11.32 -5.27 3.27
N LYS A 496 10.94 -6.14 2.34
CA LYS A 496 11.83 -6.51 1.23
C LYS A 496 12.22 -5.31 0.37
N ILE A 497 11.26 -4.48 0.01
CA ILE A 497 11.51 -3.29 -0.82
C ILE A 497 12.39 -2.28 -0.08
N THR A 498 12.15 -2.07 1.22
CA THR A 498 12.96 -1.12 2.00
C THR A 498 14.44 -1.51 2.07
N GLN A 499 14.74 -2.81 2.06
CA GLN A 499 16.13 -3.32 2.04
C GLN A 499 16.83 -3.12 0.69
N LEU A 500 16.11 -2.80 -0.39
CA LEU A 500 16.72 -2.54 -1.71
C LEU A 500 17.41 -1.18 -1.80
N GLY A 501 17.26 -0.33 -0.78
CA GLY A 501 17.79 1.04 -0.75
C GLY A 501 16.79 2.04 -1.33
N LEU A 502 16.04 2.69 -0.45
CA LEU A 502 15.04 3.67 -0.85
C LEU A 502 15.69 5.02 -1.17
N PRO A 503 15.31 5.66 -2.30
CA PRO A 503 15.77 7.00 -2.61
C PRO A 503 15.10 7.98 -1.64
N VAL A 504 15.90 8.82 -0.99
CA VAL A 504 15.43 9.79 0.01
C VAL A 504 16.15 11.11 -0.18
N LYS A 505 15.42 12.22 -0.04
CA LYS A 505 16.00 13.57 0.04
C LYS A 505 15.66 14.21 1.38
N GLU A 506 16.69 14.63 2.08
CA GLU A 506 16.60 15.46 3.29
C GLU A 506 16.73 16.94 2.93
N VAL A 507 15.91 17.77 3.56
CA VAL A 507 16.06 19.22 3.63
C VAL A 507 15.94 19.68 5.08
N THR A 508 16.60 20.80 5.41
CA THR A 508 16.54 21.39 6.75
C THR A 508 15.48 22.48 6.79
N ILE A 509 14.62 22.44 7.81
CA ILE A 509 13.70 23.54 8.14
C ILE A 509 14.24 24.24 9.39
N SER A 510 14.67 25.49 9.24
CA SER A 510 15.09 26.36 10.34
C SER A 510 13.89 27.08 10.92
N VAL A 511 13.76 27.08 12.23
CA VAL A 511 12.68 27.79 12.92
C VAL A 511 13.18 29.15 13.39
N LYS A 512 12.61 30.21 12.83
CA LYS A 512 12.95 31.58 13.22
C LYS A 512 12.34 31.91 14.57
N LYS A 513 13.20 32.38 15.46
CA LYS A 513 12.78 32.98 16.71
C LYS A 513 11.88 34.20 16.46
N PRO A 514 10.80 34.37 17.23
CA PRO A 514 9.99 35.58 17.13
C PRO A 514 10.77 36.76 17.70
N VAL A 515 10.68 37.91 17.02
CA VAL A 515 11.24 39.18 17.50
C VAL A 515 10.09 40.10 17.84
N PHE A 516 10.01 40.52 19.10
CA PHE A 516 8.94 41.39 19.60
C PHE A 516 9.44 42.80 19.91
N GLY A 517 8.65 43.80 19.50
CA GLY A 517 8.65 45.09 20.15
C GLY A 517 7.89 44.96 21.48
N PHE A 518 8.45 45.45 22.58
CA PHE A 518 7.80 45.35 23.89
C PHE A 518 7.16 46.68 24.29
N GLU A 519 5.87 46.67 24.64
CA GLU A 519 5.15 47.85 25.11
C GLU A 519 4.53 47.59 26.48
N LEU A 520 4.95 48.36 27.48
CA LEU A 520 4.35 48.38 28.80
C LEU A 520 3.29 49.50 28.86
N VAL A 521 2.04 49.14 29.14
CA VAL A 521 0.93 50.09 29.28
C VAL A 521 0.43 50.07 30.72
N LEU A 522 0.51 51.22 31.40
CA LEU A 522 -0.02 51.39 32.74
C LEU A 522 -1.37 52.11 32.68
N LEU A 523 -2.39 51.53 33.32
CA LEU A 523 -3.74 52.08 33.41
C LEU A 523 -4.11 52.42 34.86
N ASP A 524 -5.25 53.09 35.04
CA ASP A 524 -5.84 53.40 36.34
C ASP A 524 -4.88 54.08 37.32
N ASP A 525 -4.75 53.58 38.55
CA ASP A 525 -3.85 54.13 39.56
C ASP A 525 -2.37 53.78 39.28
N MET A 526 -2.11 52.79 38.42
CA MET A 526 -0.74 52.34 38.13
C MET A 526 0.06 53.39 37.36
N LYS A 527 -0.60 54.25 36.57
CA LYS A 527 0.04 55.37 35.86
C LYS A 527 0.11 56.68 36.65
N LYS A 528 -0.57 56.78 37.80
CA LYS A 528 -0.70 58.06 38.54
C LYS A 528 0.57 58.44 39.31
N ASP A 529 1.29 57.45 39.84
CA ASP A 529 2.51 57.66 40.61
C ASP A 529 3.74 57.28 39.79
N THR A 530 4.56 58.29 39.45
CA THR A 530 5.79 58.13 38.66
C THR A 530 6.82 57.23 39.34
N ARG A 531 6.75 57.05 40.67
CA ARG A 531 7.64 56.15 41.42
C ARG A 531 7.38 54.67 41.13
N ASN A 532 6.19 54.33 40.65
CA ASN A 532 5.84 52.96 40.26
C ASN A 532 6.45 52.55 38.92
N ILE A 533 6.85 53.51 38.06
CA ILE A 533 7.39 53.23 36.72
C ILE A 533 8.57 52.25 36.80
N SER A 534 9.57 52.55 37.63
CA SER A 534 10.75 51.69 37.80
C SER A 534 10.43 50.26 38.26
N LYS A 535 9.32 50.06 39.01
CA LYS A 535 8.87 48.74 39.45
C LYS A 535 8.24 47.96 38.30
N PHE A 536 7.42 48.62 37.50
CA PHE A 536 6.83 48.00 36.32
C PHE A 536 7.86 47.75 35.22
N ASP A 537 8.92 48.56 35.12
CA ASP A 537 10.05 48.29 34.22
C ASP A 537 10.79 47.01 34.64
N ALA A 538 11.06 46.84 35.94
CA ALA A 538 11.67 45.62 36.47
C ALA A 538 10.76 44.40 36.26
N PHE A 539 9.45 44.57 36.47
CA PHE A 539 8.44 43.54 36.22
C PHE A 539 8.41 43.13 34.73
N ALA A 540 8.32 44.10 33.82
CA ALA A 540 8.39 43.87 32.38
C ALA A 540 9.69 43.17 31.96
N SER A 541 10.81 43.48 32.61
CA SER A 541 12.10 42.85 32.34
C SER A 541 12.12 41.37 32.75
N ASN A 542 11.46 41.02 33.86
CA ASN A 542 11.28 39.63 34.28
C ASN A 542 10.39 38.84 33.30
N ILE A 543 9.30 39.45 32.82
CA ILE A 543 8.44 38.85 31.79
C ILE A 543 9.22 38.64 30.48
N LYS A 544 10.01 39.62 30.03
CA LYS A 544 10.87 39.48 28.85
C LYS A 544 11.86 38.33 29.00
N ALA A 545 12.55 38.22 30.14
CA ALA A 545 13.48 37.11 30.39
C ALA A 545 12.76 35.74 30.33
N THR A 546 11.61 35.63 30.98
CA THR A 546 10.81 34.39 30.98
C THR A 546 10.35 34.00 29.57
N LEU A 547 9.91 34.98 28.77
CA LEU A 547 9.50 34.76 27.39
C LEU A 547 10.68 34.40 26.49
N SER A 548 11.83 35.04 26.65
CA SER A 548 13.05 34.70 25.90
C SER A 548 13.45 33.25 26.15
N ASP A 549 13.42 32.81 27.41
CA ASP A 549 13.76 31.44 27.77
C ASP A 549 12.69 30.43 27.30
N SER A 550 11.40 30.77 27.41
CA SER A 550 10.30 29.84 27.17
C SER A 550 9.94 29.71 25.68
N LEU A 551 9.84 30.83 24.96
CA LEU A 551 9.49 30.90 23.53
C LEU A 551 10.71 30.91 22.59
N ASP A 552 11.94 30.98 23.12
CA ASP A 552 13.15 31.26 22.33
C ASP A 552 12.98 32.59 21.56
N ALA A 553 12.51 33.63 22.25
CA ALA A 553 12.12 34.92 21.67
C ALA A 553 13.16 36.02 21.91
N ASP A 554 13.29 36.93 20.94
CA ASP A 554 14.07 38.16 21.07
C ASP A 554 13.17 39.37 21.30
N PHE A 555 13.70 40.37 22.01
CA PHE A 555 13.05 41.67 22.19
C PHE A 555 13.91 42.79 21.61
N THR A 556 13.26 43.77 21.00
CA THR A 556 13.91 44.95 20.41
C THR A 556 13.15 46.23 20.74
N ASP A 557 13.87 47.33 20.88
CA ASP A 557 13.29 48.67 21.02
C ASP A 557 13.00 49.30 19.63
N GLY A 558 13.42 48.64 18.55
CA GLY A 558 13.16 49.05 17.18
C GLY A 558 11.82 48.58 16.62
N LYS A 559 11.57 48.83 15.33
CA LYS A 559 10.38 48.28 14.65
C LYS A 559 10.50 46.75 14.54
N ALA A 560 9.50 46.04 15.04
CA ALA A 560 9.38 44.58 14.94
C ALA A 560 8.10 44.18 14.18
N LYS A 561 8.08 42.98 13.58
CA LYS A 561 6.86 42.41 12.97
C LYS A 561 5.77 42.22 14.01
N PHE A 562 6.14 41.78 15.21
CA PHE A 562 5.20 41.55 16.31
C PHE A 562 5.42 42.54 17.45
N SER A 563 4.32 42.97 18.08
CA SER A 563 4.36 43.72 19.34
C SER A 563 3.80 42.87 20.48
N PHE A 564 4.58 42.72 21.54
CA PHE A 564 4.12 42.16 22.81
C PHE A 564 3.72 43.32 23.73
N LYS A 565 2.42 43.48 23.97
CA LYS A 565 1.89 44.50 24.89
C LYS A 565 1.58 43.86 26.24
N MET A 566 2.16 44.41 27.28
CA MET A 566 1.87 44.10 28.67
C MET A 566 1.06 45.25 29.27
N ILE A 567 -0.22 45.01 29.57
CA ILE A 567 -1.12 46.02 30.13
C ILE A 567 -1.29 45.74 31.61
N CYS A 568 -0.89 46.67 32.47
CA CYS A 568 -1.07 46.61 33.91
C CYS A 568 -2.18 47.57 34.33
N SER A 569 -3.34 47.03 34.71
CA SER A 569 -4.50 47.77 35.19
C SER A 569 -4.69 47.52 36.68
N GLY A 570 -4.90 48.56 37.47
CA GLY A 570 -5.06 48.35 38.89
C GLY A 570 -5.50 49.55 39.70
N THR A 571 -6.22 49.25 40.78
CA THR A 571 -6.74 50.26 41.72
C THR A 571 -6.10 50.10 43.09
N THR A 572 -5.88 51.23 43.76
CA THR A 572 -5.32 51.30 45.10
C THR A 572 -6.36 51.87 46.05
N THR A 573 -6.65 51.14 47.12
CA THR A 573 -7.67 51.50 48.11
C THR A 573 -7.09 51.45 49.51
N THR A 574 -7.40 52.45 50.34
CA THR A 574 -7.00 52.48 51.75
C THR A 574 -8.14 51.96 52.60
N SER A 575 -7.85 51.07 53.55
CA SER A 575 -8.83 50.54 54.48
C SER A 575 -9.06 51.54 55.62
N ASP A 576 -10.31 52.01 55.74
CA ASP A 576 -10.71 52.94 56.81
C ASP A 576 -10.55 52.33 58.22
N TYR A 577 -10.59 50.99 58.32
CA TYR A 577 -10.45 50.28 59.59
C TYR A 577 -8.99 50.04 59.99
N SER A 578 -8.13 49.62 59.05
CA SER A 578 -6.76 49.18 59.35
C SER A 578 -5.68 50.18 58.95
N GLY A 579 -6.03 51.21 58.18
CA GLY A 579 -5.07 52.12 57.54
C GLY A 579 -4.18 51.45 56.48
N GLN A 580 -4.37 50.15 56.21
CA GLN A 580 -3.60 49.44 55.19
C GLN A 580 -4.07 49.81 53.78
N VAL A 581 -3.11 49.86 52.88
CA VAL A 581 -3.32 50.10 51.46
C VAL A 581 -3.33 48.77 50.72
N PHE A 582 -4.33 48.58 49.88
CA PHE A 582 -4.52 47.41 49.05
C PHE A 582 -4.52 47.80 47.58
N THR A 583 -3.60 47.20 46.82
CA THR A 583 -3.57 47.27 45.37
C THR A 583 -4.20 46.01 44.79
N ARG A 584 -5.13 46.17 43.85
CA ARG A 584 -5.70 45.12 43.00
C ARG A 584 -5.14 45.29 41.60
N LEU A 585 -4.39 44.31 41.11
CA LEU A 585 -3.66 44.36 39.85
C LEU A 585 -4.15 43.25 38.91
N THR A 586 -4.45 43.63 37.68
CA THR A 586 -4.72 42.71 36.56
C THR A 586 -3.69 42.96 35.47
N VAL A 587 -3.08 41.88 34.97
CA VAL A 587 -2.08 41.94 33.90
C VAL A 587 -2.63 41.27 32.65
N THR A 588 -2.63 41.99 31.53
CA THR A 588 -3.08 41.47 30.24
C THR A 588 -1.90 41.41 29.28
N PHE A 589 -1.68 40.24 28.68
CA PHE A 589 -0.74 40.05 27.59
C PHE A 589 -1.48 40.09 26.27
N LYS A 590 -0.94 40.86 25.31
CA LYS A 590 -1.43 40.89 23.93
C LYS A 590 -0.27 40.74 22.95
N ILE A 591 -0.46 39.95 21.91
CA ILE A 591 0.45 39.89 20.76
C ILE A 591 -0.28 40.45 19.55
N LEU A 592 0.33 41.44 18.92
CA LEU A 592 -0.16 42.08 17.70
C LEU A 592 0.81 41.83 16.55
N ASP A 593 0.28 41.47 15.39
CA ASP A 593 1.02 41.54 14.15
C ASP A 593 0.92 42.95 13.57
N ASN A 594 2.04 43.67 13.60
CA ASN A 594 2.11 45.05 13.13
C ASN A 594 2.00 45.15 11.60
N SER A 595 2.24 44.05 10.87
CA SER A 595 2.13 44.02 9.41
C SER A 595 0.67 43.94 8.95
N THR A 596 -0.15 43.18 9.66
CA THR A 596 -1.58 42.99 9.35
C THR A 596 -2.52 43.80 10.26
N SER A 597 -1.98 44.44 11.30
CA SER A 597 -2.75 45.10 12.37
C SER A 597 -3.73 44.17 13.10
N ARG A 598 -3.45 42.85 13.10
CA ARG A 598 -4.28 41.82 13.72
C ARG A 598 -3.81 41.50 15.13
N GLU A 599 -4.75 41.33 16.06
CA GLU A 599 -4.50 40.72 17.37
C GLU A 599 -4.39 39.20 17.20
N ILE A 600 -3.21 38.66 17.48
CA ILE A 600 -2.92 37.22 17.41
C ILE A 600 -3.27 36.55 18.74
N TYR A 601 -3.08 37.26 19.84
CA TYR A 601 -3.33 36.76 21.19
C TYR A 601 -3.74 37.87 22.14
N SER A 602 -4.64 37.56 23.07
CA SER A 602 -5.00 38.41 24.19
C SER A 602 -5.51 37.58 25.36
N LYS A 603 -4.86 37.73 26.52
CA LYS A 603 -5.28 37.07 27.76
C LYS A 603 -5.01 37.98 28.95
N ALA A 604 -5.99 38.06 29.85
CA ALA A 604 -5.87 38.75 31.13
C ALA A 604 -5.73 37.72 32.26
N SER A 605 -4.89 38.05 33.23
CA SER A 605 -4.78 37.29 34.48
C SER A 605 -6.01 37.50 35.37
N PRO A 606 -6.22 36.63 36.37
CA PRO A 606 -7.03 36.98 37.53
C PRO A 606 -6.51 38.24 38.24
N GLU A 607 -7.38 38.87 39.01
CA GLU A 607 -7.02 40.01 39.85
C GLU A 607 -6.14 39.56 41.03
N VAL A 608 -4.98 40.18 41.17
CA VAL A 608 -4.01 39.92 42.23
C VAL A 608 -4.06 41.04 43.27
N LYS A 609 -4.26 40.67 44.55
CA LYS A 609 -4.34 41.61 45.66
C LYS A 609 -3.04 41.66 46.47
N GLY A 610 -2.39 42.82 46.52
CA GLY A 610 -1.23 43.11 47.37
C GLY A 610 -1.56 44.13 48.47
N GLY A 611 -1.29 43.80 49.73
CA GLY A 611 -1.60 44.66 50.89
C GLY A 611 -0.36 45.14 51.64
N SER A 612 -0.23 46.44 51.89
CA SER A 612 0.90 47.03 52.62
C SER A 612 0.56 48.33 53.35
N VAL A 613 1.55 48.93 53.99
CA VAL A 613 1.43 50.20 54.74
C VAL A 613 1.57 51.45 53.87
N THR A 614 1.99 51.31 52.61
CA THR A 614 2.09 52.40 51.64
C THR A 614 1.69 51.92 50.25
N ASP A 615 1.18 52.83 49.42
CA ASP A 615 0.77 52.58 48.02
C ASP A 615 1.89 51.89 47.22
N ILE A 616 3.11 52.41 47.31
CA ILE A 616 4.28 51.87 46.58
C ILE A 616 4.59 50.42 47.00
N LYS A 617 4.45 50.10 48.30
CA LYS A 617 4.71 48.76 48.80
C LYS A 617 3.54 47.81 48.53
N SER A 618 2.30 48.30 48.47
CA SER A 618 1.14 47.47 48.09
C SER A 618 1.20 47.09 46.62
N VAL A 619 1.63 48.02 45.75
CA VAL A 619 1.89 47.75 44.32
C VAL A 619 3.00 46.71 44.15
N GLN A 620 4.14 46.86 44.84
CA GLN A 620 5.22 45.85 44.77
C GLN A 620 4.72 44.46 45.18
N LYS A 621 3.97 44.36 46.29
CA LYS A 621 3.42 43.07 46.73
C LYS A 621 2.44 42.47 45.73
N ALA A 622 1.67 43.29 45.01
CA ALA A 622 0.77 42.79 43.98
C ALA A 622 1.56 42.25 42.77
N ILE A 623 2.65 42.92 42.38
CA ILE A 623 3.58 42.44 41.34
C ILE A 623 4.25 41.13 41.76
N ASP A 624 4.82 41.08 42.97
CA ASP A 624 5.51 39.89 43.49
C ASP A 624 4.56 38.69 43.52
N LYS A 625 3.34 38.90 44.01
CA LYS A 625 2.31 37.87 44.05
C LYS A 625 1.88 37.41 42.65
N TYR A 626 1.82 38.31 41.66
CA TYR A 626 1.56 37.92 40.28
C TYR A 626 2.69 37.03 39.73
N LEU A 627 3.94 37.42 39.97
CA LEU A 627 5.10 36.68 39.50
C LEU A 627 5.16 35.27 40.12
N GLU A 628 4.76 35.13 41.38
CA GLU A 628 4.72 33.86 42.11
C GLU A 628 3.55 32.96 41.66
N GLU A 629 2.34 33.51 41.50
CA GLU A 629 1.13 32.69 41.33
C GLU A 629 0.67 32.53 39.88
N TYR A 630 0.98 33.49 38.99
CA TYR A 630 0.32 33.57 37.67
C TYR A 630 1.27 33.71 36.47
N ASN A 631 2.54 34.07 36.67
CA ASN A 631 3.47 34.24 35.55
C ASN A 631 3.63 32.95 34.73
N GLU A 632 4.01 31.85 35.38
CA GLU A 632 4.20 30.56 34.69
C GLU A 632 2.93 30.10 33.97
N GLN A 633 1.77 30.19 34.64
CA GLN A 633 0.48 29.82 34.04
C GLN A 633 0.17 30.66 32.80
N MET A 634 0.34 31.98 32.86
CA MET A 634 0.07 32.88 31.73
C MET A 634 0.99 32.59 30.54
N ILE A 635 2.26 32.25 30.80
CA ILE A 635 3.21 31.87 29.76
C ILE A 635 2.86 30.49 29.17
N GLU A 636 2.43 29.54 29.98
CA GLU A 636 1.99 28.22 29.50
C GLU A 636 0.74 28.33 28.61
N GLU A 637 -0.23 29.16 29.01
CA GLU A 637 -1.41 29.45 28.19
C GLU A 637 -1.05 30.14 26.87
N LEU A 638 -0.04 31.01 26.87
CA LEU A 638 0.50 31.62 25.66
C LEU A 638 1.09 30.55 24.72
N LEU A 639 1.91 29.64 25.25
CA LEU A 639 2.51 28.53 24.50
C LEU A 639 1.45 27.59 23.89
N ASN A 640 0.38 27.32 24.65
CA ASN A 640 -0.68 26.40 24.25
C ASN A 640 -1.74 27.02 23.33
N SER A 641 -1.72 28.35 23.13
CA SER A 641 -2.74 29.05 22.35
C SER A 641 -2.66 28.85 20.83
N GLY A 642 -1.76 28.00 20.33
CA GLY A 642 -1.65 27.69 18.90
C GLY A 642 -1.16 28.87 18.07
N ILE A 643 -0.43 29.81 18.69
CA ILE A 643 0.29 30.86 17.97
C ILE A 643 1.45 30.26 17.14
N ASN A 644 1.88 29.04 17.48
CA ASN A 644 2.92 28.26 16.80
C ASN A 644 2.48 27.49 15.56
#